data_AF-R0AZB4-F1
#
_entry.id   AF-R0AZB4-F1
#
_cell.length_a   1.000
_cell.length_b   1.000
_cell.length_c   1.000
_cell.angle_alpha   90.00
_cell.angle_beta   90.00
_cell.angle_gamma   90.00
#
_symmetry.space_group_name_H-M   'P 1'
#
loop_
_entity.id
_entity.type
_entity.pdbx_description
1 polymer ?
#
loop_
_entity_poly.entity_id
_entity_poly.type
_entity_poly.pdbx_seq_one_letter_code
_entity_poly.pdbx_strand_id
1 'polypeptide(L)'
;MNKYIIEKLRGYTEILETYFRDMIEIEFTVEDRELYILSTRIGRRTEIANLKIVIGMFCEGKISVDDVFKKISYQHMQDFLSNDILVNMNELKLLGQGYPASKSVGCATACFSFSAAKRLMKIKEKYIYCRVEITPEDIEIIESKLCQGVITARGGMTSHAAVICRSIGVPCVSGVDNFFDIKDLAYSFNNILTIDGNEGKIYGGLGIFEKSNRVLEEVKCIYKLLTIVIKYNVITSENTPVVWRFWNLIVLHKKYGQRSSKRLIARKNIKYISFIQPLQREVKSIFEKLQPVSNSNLLVEDLLLYLIDELSAQVPVGKHFLYMRPLLNPLETMQYYNSEQEQEYAGIQLTGVEFFHVNKYLDFMIDIYSIKVYFSTEFHKKEQMDTVYGPLNYLDYTNPNGEGIIINTFKVKGLAVYINDVLISAEDLPRVYHFLRRRKYHWTWYTDNNISKKEIVDYLKIEKYRNGIKGKIYYLCEEMGLIHNGDLTITGASLLGGEKVERNKDINYILNEVILRGYDDNPSECNDFVELIQRKDFKDLIALEIYEYYFWDDRHEFDLQLIKGIVESVSAYFSQPDIILQMESGLLQNIPSEIILALVAAIWFNIKKIAKKKDESNIASNSWLRIEKNIKKIDNEFSNHDYVLTDEIEKIFGESREEIQPLLKLCGCKCFMHKNRSIWIKVGIKEERIREILEIHHFKYRR
;
A
#
# COMPACT_ATOMS: atom_id res chain seq x y z
N MET A 1 -37.31 26.91 -32.59
CA MET A 1 -36.12 27.75 -32.33
C MET A 1 -35.27 27.80 -33.60
N ASN A 2 -34.61 28.91 -33.92
CA ASN A 2 -33.73 29.00 -35.09
C ASN A 2 -32.45 28.17 -34.89
N LYS A 3 -31.95 27.46 -35.92
CA LYS A 3 -30.73 26.64 -35.86
C LYS A 3 -29.52 27.45 -35.37
N TYR A 4 -29.36 28.68 -35.86
CA TYR A 4 -28.33 29.62 -35.40
C TYR A 4 -28.36 29.86 -33.89
N ILE A 5 -29.56 29.99 -33.30
CA ILE A 5 -29.73 30.25 -31.87
C ILE A 5 -29.41 28.99 -31.04
N ILE A 6 -29.73 27.79 -31.56
CA ILE A 6 -29.34 26.52 -30.94
C ILE A 6 -27.81 26.36 -30.96
N GLU A 7 -27.15 26.73 -32.05
CA GLU A 7 -25.68 26.69 -32.17
C GLU A 7 -25.01 27.73 -31.26
N LYS A 8 -25.58 28.95 -31.16
CA LYS A 8 -25.13 29.99 -30.22
C LYS A 8 -25.29 29.56 -28.75
N LEU A 9 -26.41 28.91 -28.41
CA LEU A 9 -26.65 28.34 -27.08
C LEU A 9 -25.67 27.20 -26.75
N ARG A 10 -25.36 26.33 -27.71
CA ARG A 10 -24.35 25.27 -27.54
C ARG A 10 -22.97 25.84 -27.24
N GLY A 11 -22.54 26.87 -27.98
CA GLY A 11 -21.28 27.56 -27.70
C GLY A 11 -21.22 28.10 -26.28
N TYR A 12 -22.30 28.73 -25.78
CA TYR A 12 -22.35 29.15 -24.38
C TYR A 12 -22.34 27.98 -23.39
N THR A 13 -23.04 26.86 -23.65
CA THR A 13 -22.97 25.68 -22.75
C THR A 13 -21.55 25.10 -22.66
N GLU A 14 -20.83 25.01 -23.77
CA GLU A 14 -19.45 24.47 -23.79
C GLU A 14 -18.48 25.38 -23.02
N ILE A 15 -18.58 26.70 -23.20
CA ILE A 15 -17.80 27.70 -22.45
C ILE A 15 -18.07 27.58 -20.95
N LEU A 16 -19.34 27.53 -20.55
CA LEU A 16 -19.75 27.53 -19.15
C LEU A 16 -19.43 26.20 -18.45
N GLU A 17 -19.63 25.03 -19.10
CA GLU A 17 -19.22 23.73 -18.55
C GLU A 17 -17.71 23.66 -18.34
N THR A 18 -16.93 24.22 -19.28
CA THR A 18 -15.46 24.26 -19.19
C THR A 18 -14.99 25.20 -18.08
N TYR A 19 -15.67 26.34 -17.90
CA TYR A 19 -15.36 27.33 -16.87
C TYR A 19 -15.69 26.82 -15.46
N PHE A 20 -16.91 26.29 -15.25
CA PHE A 20 -17.34 25.76 -13.95
C PHE A 20 -16.83 24.33 -13.67
N ARG A 21 -16.25 23.65 -14.66
CA ARG A 21 -15.81 22.24 -14.61
C ARG A 21 -16.93 21.30 -14.15
N ASP A 22 -18.18 21.58 -14.51
CA ASP A 22 -19.33 20.82 -14.05
C ASP A 22 -20.52 20.95 -14.99
N MET A 23 -21.49 20.05 -14.86
CA MET A 23 -22.80 20.19 -15.50
C MET A 23 -23.57 21.36 -14.87
N ILE A 24 -24.12 22.20 -15.74
CA ILE A 24 -24.76 23.47 -15.42
C ILE A 24 -26.24 23.48 -15.78
N GLU A 25 -26.99 24.21 -14.97
CA GLU A 25 -28.37 24.59 -15.22
C GLU A 25 -28.37 26.07 -15.66
N ILE A 26 -28.96 26.34 -16.83
CA ILE A 26 -28.95 27.66 -17.48
C ILE A 26 -30.39 28.15 -17.66
N GLU A 27 -30.67 29.35 -17.17
CA GLU A 27 -31.87 30.11 -17.51
C GLU A 27 -31.51 31.11 -18.62
N PHE A 28 -32.27 31.11 -19.73
CA PHE A 28 -32.03 31.97 -20.88
C PHE A 28 -33.34 32.45 -21.50
N THR A 29 -33.27 33.55 -22.28
CA THR A 29 -34.38 34.11 -23.06
C THR A 29 -33.93 34.40 -24.48
N VAL A 30 -34.88 34.37 -25.42
CA VAL A 30 -34.67 34.74 -26.82
C VAL A 30 -35.61 35.89 -27.17
N GLU A 31 -35.04 37.05 -27.52
CA GLU A 31 -35.74 38.29 -27.82
C GLU A 31 -35.17 38.87 -29.13
N ASP A 32 -36.03 39.30 -30.05
CA ASP A 32 -35.66 39.78 -31.41
C ASP A 32 -34.63 38.93 -32.19
N ARG A 33 -34.68 37.60 -31.95
CA ARG A 33 -33.78 36.55 -32.48
C ARG A 33 -32.37 36.51 -31.86
N GLU A 34 -32.08 37.39 -30.92
CA GLU A 34 -30.88 37.32 -30.09
C GLU A 34 -31.07 36.44 -28.85
N LEU A 35 -29.96 36.00 -28.26
CA LEU A 35 -29.92 35.03 -27.14
C LEU A 35 -29.28 35.66 -25.91
N TYR A 36 -30.03 35.68 -24.81
CA TYR A 36 -29.61 36.24 -23.54
C TYR A 36 -29.55 35.16 -22.46
N ILE A 37 -28.39 34.98 -21.84
CA ILE A 37 -28.24 34.14 -20.64
C ILE A 37 -28.65 34.98 -19.43
N LEU A 38 -29.63 34.50 -18.66
CA LEU A 38 -30.18 35.20 -17.50
C LEU A 38 -29.51 34.76 -16.20
N SER A 39 -29.35 33.45 -16.01
CA SER A 39 -28.69 32.89 -14.83
C SER A 39 -28.02 31.54 -15.15
N THR A 40 -27.00 31.19 -14.37
CA THR A 40 -26.28 29.92 -14.47
C THR A 40 -25.95 29.39 -13.08
N ARG A 41 -26.21 28.11 -12.81
CA ARG A 41 -25.79 27.44 -11.56
C ARG A 41 -25.30 26.01 -11.83
N ILE A 42 -24.59 25.42 -10.88
CA ILE A 42 -24.27 23.98 -10.93
C ILE A 42 -25.59 23.21 -10.89
N GLY A 43 -25.82 22.34 -11.88
CA GLY A 43 -27.09 21.68 -12.06
C GLY A 43 -27.37 20.60 -11.01
N ARG A 44 -28.56 20.66 -10.41
CA ARG A 44 -29.07 19.65 -9.47
C ARG A 44 -29.17 18.29 -10.16
N ARG A 45 -28.81 17.21 -9.46
CA ARG A 45 -28.68 15.86 -10.00
C ARG A 45 -28.88 14.81 -8.91
N THR A 46 -29.17 13.57 -9.30
CA THR A 46 -29.10 12.40 -8.40
C THR A 46 -27.69 11.82 -8.39
N GLU A 47 -27.35 10.99 -7.40
CA GLU A 47 -25.98 10.45 -7.28
C GLU A 47 -25.54 9.57 -8.45
N ILE A 48 -26.47 8.79 -9.02
CA ILE A 48 -26.20 8.00 -10.24
C ILE A 48 -25.96 8.93 -11.44
N ALA A 49 -26.67 10.07 -11.52
CA ALA A 49 -26.42 11.08 -12.53
C ALA A 49 -25.09 11.83 -12.28
N ASN A 50 -24.72 12.10 -11.03
CA ASN A 50 -23.43 12.70 -10.67
C ASN A 50 -22.26 11.80 -11.10
N LEU A 51 -22.31 10.51 -10.74
CA LEU A 51 -21.33 9.51 -11.16
C LEU A 51 -21.19 9.44 -12.69
N LYS A 52 -22.30 9.46 -13.43
CA LYS A 52 -22.31 9.49 -14.90
C LYS A 52 -21.70 10.76 -15.48
N ILE A 53 -22.11 11.93 -14.98
CA ILE A 53 -21.65 13.24 -15.44
C ILE A 53 -20.15 13.41 -15.19
N VAL A 54 -19.68 13.16 -13.97
CA VAL A 54 -18.28 13.35 -13.59
C VAL A 54 -17.36 12.42 -14.39
N ILE A 55 -17.75 11.15 -14.60
CA ILE A 55 -16.95 10.22 -15.41
C ILE A 55 -17.03 10.56 -16.91
N GLY A 56 -18.17 11.03 -17.42
CA GLY A 56 -18.29 11.57 -18.78
C GLY A 56 -17.36 12.75 -19.02
N MET A 57 -17.46 13.79 -18.18
CA MET A 57 -16.62 14.99 -18.26
C MET A 57 -15.12 14.68 -18.09
N PHE A 58 -14.77 13.66 -17.30
CA PHE A 58 -13.38 13.18 -17.19
C PHE A 58 -12.91 12.50 -18.48
N CYS A 59 -13.73 11.64 -19.09
CA CYS A 59 -13.43 11.01 -20.38
C CYS A 59 -13.40 12.03 -21.55
N GLU A 60 -14.15 13.13 -21.45
CA GLU A 60 -14.09 14.28 -22.36
C GLU A 60 -12.90 15.22 -22.11
N GLY A 61 -12.13 15.01 -21.02
CA GLY A 61 -11.00 15.86 -20.65
C GLY A 61 -11.36 17.23 -20.06
N LYS A 62 -12.65 17.49 -19.80
CA LYS A 62 -13.14 18.76 -19.22
C LYS A 62 -12.74 18.96 -17.74
N ILE A 63 -12.45 17.87 -17.02
CA ILE A 63 -12.09 17.91 -15.60
C ILE A 63 -10.86 17.05 -15.30
N SER A 64 -10.12 17.39 -14.24
CA SER A 64 -8.93 16.65 -13.83
C SER A 64 -9.23 15.45 -12.92
N VAL A 65 -8.21 14.62 -12.68
CA VAL A 65 -8.25 13.54 -11.68
C VAL A 65 -8.61 14.05 -10.28
N ASP A 66 -8.13 15.25 -9.92
CA ASP A 66 -8.37 15.88 -8.62
C ASP A 66 -9.83 16.35 -8.49
N ASP A 67 -10.40 16.89 -9.58
CA ASP A 67 -11.82 17.23 -9.69
C ASP A 67 -12.73 15.99 -9.54
N VAL A 68 -12.36 14.83 -10.11
CA VAL A 68 -13.13 13.58 -9.99
C VAL A 68 -13.25 13.14 -8.53
N PHE A 69 -12.15 13.11 -7.78
CA PHE A 69 -12.18 12.68 -6.37
C PHE A 69 -12.81 13.70 -5.42
N LYS A 70 -12.93 14.97 -5.83
CA LYS A 70 -13.66 16.02 -5.11
C LYS A 70 -15.15 16.07 -5.43
N LYS A 71 -15.57 15.69 -6.64
CA LYS A 71 -16.98 15.72 -7.09
C LYS A 71 -17.76 14.42 -6.85
N ILE A 72 -17.06 13.30 -6.66
CA ILE A 72 -17.68 12.01 -6.28
C ILE A 72 -17.60 11.83 -4.76
N SER A 73 -18.75 11.73 -4.10
CA SER A 73 -18.82 11.41 -2.67
C SER A 73 -18.39 9.96 -2.41
N TYR A 74 -17.48 9.75 -1.44
CA TYR A 74 -17.15 8.41 -0.96
C TYR A 74 -18.39 7.69 -0.40
N GLN A 75 -19.25 8.41 0.34
CA GLN A 75 -20.44 7.81 0.96
C GLN A 75 -21.38 7.27 -0.12
N HIS A 76 -21.71 8.07 -1.14
CA HIS A 76 -22.69 7.67 -2.16
C HIS A 76 -22.16 6.53 -3.05
N MET A 77 -20.85 6.49 -3.29
CA MET A 77 -20.19 5.33 -3.91
C MET A 77 -20.15 4.11 -2.98
N GLN A 78 -20.06 4.30 -1.67
CA GLN A 78 -20.17 3.22 -0.70
C GLN A 78 -21.60 2.66 -0.74
N ASP A 79 -22.63 3.48 -0.52
CA ASP A 79 -24.04 3.07 -0.54
C ASP A 79 -24.41 2.35 -1.85
N PHE A 80 -23.86 2.80 -2.97
CA PHE A 80 -24.04 2.16 -4.28
C PHE A 80 -23.42 0.75 -4.37
N LEU A 81 -22.24 0.53 -3.76
CA LEU A 81 -21.49 -0.72 -3.83
C LEU A 81 -21.75 -1.69 -2.67
N SER A 82 -22.16 -1.19 -1.51
CA SER A 82 -22.24 -1.98 -0.27
C SER A 82 -23.53 -2.77 -0.14
N ASN A 83 -23.38 -4.09 -0.25
CA ASN A 83 -24.16 -5.19 0.35
C ASN A 83 -25.65 -4.92 0.69
N ASP A 84 -26.52 -5.75 0.12
CA ASP A 84 -27.76 -6.24 0.75
C ASP A 84 -28.59 -5.16 1.48
N ILE A 85 -29.22 -4.24 0.75
CA ILE A 85 -29.98 -3.09 1.27
C ILE A 85 -31.27 -3.56 1.94
N LEU A 86 -31.56 -3.15 3.18
CA LEU A 86 -32.81 -3.47 3.89
C LEU A 86 -33.98 -2.65 3.33
N VAL A 87 -34.79 -3.25 2.46
CA VAL A 87 -35.81 -2.56 1.66
C VAL A 87 -37.03 -2.19 2.51
N ASN A 88 -37.41 -3.03 3.47
CA ASN A 88 -38.62 -2.85 4.27
C ASN A 88 -38.39 -2.21 5.66
N MET A 89 -37.36 -1.37 5.82
CA MET A 89 -37.08 -0.65 7.08
C MET A 89 -38.31 0.01 7.71
N ASN A 90 -39.20 0.60 6.89
CA ASN A 90 -40.40 1.31 7.34
C ASN A 90 -41.48 0.39 7.93
N GLU A 91 -41.40 -0.92 7.69
CA GLU A 91 -42.34 -1.93 8.22
C GLU A 91 -41.85 -2.55 9.55
N LEU A 92 -40.57 -2.33 9.90
CA LEU A 92 -39.90 -2.97 11.01
C LEU A 92 -39.80 -2.03 12.22
N LYS A 93 -39.97 -2.58 13.43
CA LYS A 93 -39.76 -1.81 14.65
C LYS A 93 -38.26 -1.75 14.98
N LEU A 94 -37.68 -0.54 15.02
CA LEU A 94 -36.35 -0.31 15.59
C LEU A 94 -36.36 -0.72 17.07
N LEU A 95 -35.42 -1.56 17.48
CA LEU A 95 -35.28 -2.06 18.86
C LEU A 95 -34.03 -1.52 19.55
N GLY A 96 -33.00 -1.10 18.81
CA GLY A 96 -31.77 -0.54 19.36
C GLY A 96 -30.78 -0.11 18.28
N GLN A 97 -29.72 0.59 18.69
CA GLN A 97 -28.65 1.08 17.83
C GLN A 97 -27.30 0.94 18.55
N GLY A 98 -26.22 0.83 17.78
CA GLY A 98 -24.83 0.84 18.23
C GLY A 98 -23.88 1.14 17.08
N TYR A 99 -22.60 0.82 17.23
CA TYR A 99 -21.58 1.05 16.20
C TYR A 99 -21.73 0.09 14.99
N PRO A 100 -21.65 0.58 13.73
CA PRO A 100 -21.61 -0.24 12.51
C PRO A 100 -20.24 -0.91 12.34
N ALA A 101 -19.96 -1.93 13.17
CA ALA A 101 -18.66 -2.57 13.30
C ALA A 101 -18.26 -3.41 12.07
N SER A 102 -19.23 -4.00 11.38
CA SER A 102 -19.05 -4.77 10.14
C SER A 102 -20.29 -4.69 9.23
N LYS A 103 -20.08 -4.32 7.96
CA LYS A 103 -21.13 -3.85 7.02
C LYS A 103 -21.81 -4.96 6.20
N SER A 104 -23.04 -5.31 6.55
CA SER A 104 -24.04 -6.02 5.74
C SER A 104 -25.39 -5.96 6.46
N VAL A 105 -26.48 -6.30 5.80
CA VAL A 105 -27.73 -6.70 6.49
C VAL A 105 -27.67 -8.21 6.79
N GLY A 106 -28.39 -8.63 7.84
CA GLY A 106 -28.59 -10.04 8.17
C GLY A 106 -29.81 -10.26 9.07
N CYS A 107 -30.59 -11.31 8.81
CA CYS A 107 -31.81 -11.63 9.58
C CYS A 107 -31.83 -13.11 10.00
N ALA A 108 -32.11 -13.37 11.27
CA ALA A 108 -32.28 -14.71 11.85
C ALA A 108 -32.84 -14.66 13.30
N THR A 109 -33.03 -15.82 13.92
CA THR A 109 -33.43 -15.94 15.33
C THR A 109 -32.32 -15.48 16.28
N ALA A 110 -32.68 -14.68 17.29
CA ALA A 110 -31.77 -14.19 18.31
C ALA A 110 -31.26 -15.32 19.23
N CYS A 111 -29.95 -15.32 19.52
CA CYS A 111 -29.28 -16.36 20.29
C CYS A 111 -28.32 -15.76 21.32
N PHE A 112 -28.75 -15.75 22.59
CA PHE A 112 -28.05 -15.07 23.70
C PHE A 112 -27.05 -15.96 24.48
N SER A 113 -26.84 -17.22 24.09
CA SER A 113 -25.88 -18.11 24.76
C SER A 113 -25.14 -19.06 23.83
N PHE A 114 -23.90 -19.38 24.23
CA PHE A 114 -23.01 -20.30 23.52
C PHE A 114 -23.60 -21.72 23.37
N SER A 115 -24.27 -22.21 24.42
CA SER A 115 -24.94 -23.52 24.42
C SER A 115 -26.16 -23.57 23.51
N ALA A 116 -26.95 -22.48 23.43
CA ALA A 116 -28.02 -22.34 22.45
C ALA A 116 -27.45 -22.32 21.03
N ALA A 117 -26.38 -21.56 20.78
CA ALA A 117 -25.77 -21.49 19.45
C ALA A 117 -25.24 -22.86 18.97
N LYS A 118 -24.57 -23.63 19.84
CA LYS A 118 -24.17 -25.02 19.50
C LYS A 118 -25.35 -25.96 19.27
N ARG A 119 -26.54 -25.70 19.84
CA ARG A 119 -27.78 -26.42 19.50
C ARG A 119 -28.28 -26.02 18.11
N LEU A 120 -28.38 -24.73 17.82
CA LEU A 120 -28.84 -24.19 16.52
C LEU A 120 -27.93 -24.67 15.37
N MET A 121 -26.60 -24.68 15.58
CA MET A 121 -25.62 -25.24 14.65
C MET A 121 -25.87 -26.73 14.34
N LYS A 122 -26.22 -27.55 15.34
CA LYS A 122 -26.50 -28.98 15.14
C LYS A 122 -27.77 -29.23 14.32
N ILE A 123 -28.82 -28.42 14.52
CA ILE A 123 -30.08 -28.52 13.76
C ILE A 123 -30.07 -27.71 12.46
N LYS A 124 -28.95 -27.04 12.14
CA LYS A 124 -28.73 -26.21 10.94
C LYS A 124 -29.64 -24.98 10.83
N GLU A 125 -30.14 -24.48 11.96
CA GLU A 125 -30.89 -23.23 12.01
C GLU A 125 -29.94 -22.03 11.98
N LYS A 126 -30.38 -20.95 11.32
CA LYS A 126 -29.68 -19.66 11.27
C LYS A 126 -29.90 -18.89 12.58
N TYR A 127 -28.91 -18.10 13.00
CA TYR A 127 -29.01 -17.28 14.20
C TYR A 127 -28.27 -15.95 14.10
N ILE A 128 -28.71 -14.99 14.90
CA ILE A 128 -27.98 -13.78 15.27
C ILE A 128 -27.41 -14.00 16.68
N TYR A 129 -26.10 -13.81 16.85
CA TYR A 129 -25.42 -14.13 18.11
C TYR A 129 -25.26 -12.88 18.98
N CYS A 130 -25.89 -12.91 20.16
CA CYS A 130 -25.98 -11.77 21.08
C CYS A 130 -25.15 -12.04 22.34
N ARG A 131 -24.17 -11.18 22.64
CA ARG A 131 -23.27 -11.33 23.82
C ARG A 131 -22.98 -9.98 24.46
N VAL A 132 -22.56 -9.96 25.73
CA VAL A 132 -22.08 -8.70 26.35
C VAL A 132 -20.76 -8.28 25.68
N GLU A 133 -19.82 -9.22 25.59
CA GLU A 133 -18.49 -9.11 24.97
C GLU A 133 -18.15 -10.42 24.23
N ILE A 134 -17.23 -10.39 23.27
CA ILE A 134 -16.80 -11.57 22.48
C ILE A 134 -15.46 -12.11 22.98
N THR A 135 -15.49 -13.34 23.48
CA THR A 135 -14.33 -14.07 24.00
C THR A 135 -13.68 -14.95 22.91
N PRO A 136 -12.47 -15.49 23.14
CA PRO A 136 -11.86 -16.46 22.22
C PRO A 136 -12.66 -17.76 22.03
N GLU A 137 -13.55 -18.13 22.95
CA GLU A 137 -14.40 -19.32 22.83
C GLU A 137 -15.52 -19.10 21.80
N ASP A 138 -16.07 -17.89 21.74
CA ASP A 138 -17.18 -17.50 20.86
C ASP A 138 -16.83 -17.61 19.35
N ILE A 139 -15.55 -17.74 18.99
CA ILE A 139 -15.06 -17.78 17.59
C ILE A 139 -15.71 -18.91 16.77
N GLU A 140 -15.81 -20.13 17.32
CA GLU A 140 -16.42 -21.29 16.63
C GLU A 140 -17.88 -21.03 16.24
N ILE A 141 -18.59 -20.22 17.04
CA ILE A 141 -19.98 -19.83 16.82
C ILE A 141 -20.10 -18.78 15.72
N ILE A 142 -19.14 -17.85 15.65
CA ILE A 142 -19.17 -16.69 14.75
C ILE A 142 -18.66 -17.04 13.35
N GLU A 143 -17.65 -17.93 13.23
CA GLU A 143 -17.17 -18.45 11.93
C GLU A 143 -18.18 -19.40 11.23
N SER A 144 -19.20 -19.85 11.96
CA SER A 144 -20.27 -20.69 11.43
C SER A 144 -21.05 -20.00 10.31
N LYS A 145 -21.25 -20.68 9.18
CA LYS A 145 -22.10 -20.22 8.05
C LYS A 145 -23.58 -19.99 8.43
N LEU A 146 -23.98 -20.40 9.63
CA LEU A 146 -25.34 -20.24 10.17
C LEU A 146 -25.47 -18.97 11.02
N CYS A 147 -24.36 -18.41 11.49
CA CYS A 147 -24.35 -17.06 12.04
C CYS A 147 -24.71 -16.07 10.91
N GLN A 148 -25.74 -15.25 11.10
CA GLN A 148 -26.17 -14.22 10.14
C GLN A 148 -25.90 -12.80 10.65
N GLY A 149 -25.38 -12.67 11.87
CA GLY A 149 -24.93 -11.40 12.42
C GLY A 149 -24.58 -11.51 13.91
N VAL A 150 -23.86 -10.51 14.42
CA VAL A 150 -23.44 -10.43 15.83
C VAL A 150 -23.94 -9.11 16.44
N ILE A 151 -24.40 -9.18 17.68
CA ILE A 151 -24.79 -8.01 18.50
C ILE A 151 -23.98 -8.04 19.79
N THR A 152 -23.34 -6.92 20.16
CA THR A 152 -22.70 -6.80 21.48
C THR A 152 -23.11 -5.58 22.29
N ALA A 153 -23.24 -5.77 23.61
CA ALA A 153 -23.48 -4.69 24.56
C ALA A 153 -22.29 -3.71 24.66
N ARG A 154 -21.07 -4.23 24.49
CA ARG A 154 -19.81 -3.47 24.59
C ARG A 154 -18.95 -3.67 23.35
N GLY A 155 -18.00 -2.77 23.14
CA GLY A 155 -17.06 -2.81 22.02
C GLY A 155 -17.38 -1.79 20.92
N GLY A 156 -16.36 -1.09 20.43
CA GLY A 156 -16.45 -0.17 19.31
C GLY A 156 -15.97 -0.76 17.98
N MET A 157 -15.76 0.10 16.98
CA MET A 157 -15.32 -0.26 15.61
C MET A 157 -13.96 -1.00 15.54
N THR A 158 -13.20 -0.98 16.63
CA THR A 158 -11.86 -1.58 16.80
C THR A 158 -11.84 -2.74 17.81
N SER A 159 -12.98 -3.08 18.41
CA SER A 159 -13.12 -4.15 19.42
C SER A 159 -12.90 -5.55 18.84
N HIS A 160 -12.75 -6.54 19.73
CA HIS A 160 -12.71 -7.96 19.37
C HIS A 160 -13.83 -8.35 18.38
N ALA A 161 -15.08 -7.97 18.69
CA ALA A 161 -16.24 -8.31 17.87
C ALA A 161 -16.13 -7.71 16.45
N ALA A 162 -15.68 -6.46 16.33
CA ALA A 162 -15.51 -5.78 15.06
C ALA A 162 -14.44 -6.45 14.18
N VAL A 163 -13.23 -6.68 14.73
CA VAL A 163 -12.10 -7.29 14.00
C VAL A 163 -12.45 -8.71 13.53
N ILE A 164 -13.10 -9.50 14.40
CA ILE A 164 -13.52 -10.87 14.08
C ILE A 164 -14.52 -10.83 12.92
N CYS A 165 -15.65 -10.13 13.08
CA CYS A 165 -16.77 -10.19 12.14
C CYS A 165 -16.42 -9.59 10.76
N ARG A 166 -15.64 -8.51 10.73
CA ARG A 166 -15.16 -7.90 9.48
C ARG A 166 -14.26 -8.87 8.70
N SER A 167 -13.36 -9.57 9.38
CA SER A 167 -12.41 -10.51 8.73
C SER A 167 -13.07 -11.73 8.08
N ILE A 168 -14.34 -12.01 8.40
CA ILE A 168 -15.13 -13.13 7.82
C ILE A 168 -16.36 -12.66 7.01
N GLY A 169 -16.68 -11.37 7.01
CA GLY A 169 -17.82 -10.81 6.28
C GLY A 169 -19.20 -11.07 6.92
N VAL A 170 -19.27 -11.18 8.25
CA VAL A 170 -20.53 -11.26 9.02
C VAL A 170 -20.92 -9.87 9.51
N PRO A 171 -22.19 -9.43 9.43
CA PRO A 171 -22.58 -8.11 9.94
C PRO A 171 -22.50 -8.06 11.47
N CYS A 172 -22.11 -6.90 12.00
CA CYS A 172 -21.90 -6.73 13.43
C CYS A 172 -22.31 -5.33 13.87
N VAL A 173 -23.12 -5.26 14.92
CA VAL A 173 -23.43 -4.04 15.66
C VAL A 173 -22.90 -4.20 17.07
N SER A 174 -21.96 -3.34 17.48
CA SER A 174 -21.29 -3.45 18.77
C SER A 174 -21.54 -2.21 19.62
N GLY A 175 -21.45 -2.32 20.94
CA GLY A 175 -21.66 -1.19 21.84
C GLY A 175 -23.11 -0.68 21.80
N VAL A 176 -24.07 -1.58 22.00
CA VAL A 176 -25.51 -1.29 21.95
C VAL A 176 -26.01 -0.96 23.35
N ASP A 177 -26.40 0.28 23.58
CA ASP A 177 -26.71 0.82 24.92
C ASP A 177 -27.84 0.05 25.62
N ASN A 178 -28.92 -0.24 24.89
CA ASN A 178 -30.09 -0.95 25.41
C ASN A 178 -30.05 -2.48 25.20
N PHE A 179 -28.86 -3.07 25.07
CA PHE A 179 -28.67 -4.51 24.77
C PHE A 179 -29.47 -5.46 25.68
N PHE A 180 -29.63 -5.11 26.96
CA PHE A 180 -30.36 -5.96 27.90
C PHE A 180 -31.87 -6.02 27.57
N ASP A 181 -32.45 -4.92 27.09
CA ASP A 181 -33.86 -4.85 26.68
C ASP A 181 -34.11 -5.59 25.36
N ILE A 182 -33.10 -5.66 24.47
CA ILE A 182 -33.22 -6.32 23.15
C ILE A 182 -33.69 -7.77 23.27
N LYS A 183 -33.32 -8.48 24.34
CA LYS A 183 -33.82 -9.84 24.59
C LYS A 183 -35.33 -9.88 24.76
N ASP A 184 -35.87 -8.99 25.60
CA ASP A 184 -37.29 -9.01 25.95
C ASP A 184 -38.15 -8.32 24.86
N LEU A 185 -37.57 -7.35 24.15
CA LEU A 185 -38.11 -6.82 22.90
C LEU A 185 -38.17 -7.89 21.79
N ALA A 186 -37.14 -8.72 21.61
CA ALA A 186 -37.09 -9.74 20.56
C ALA A 186 -38.17 -10.82 20.71
N TYR A 187 -38.56 -11.20 21.94
CA TYR A 187 -39.68 -12.14 22.14
C TYR A 187 -40.99 -11.65 21.50
N SER A 188 -41.22 -10.32 21.47
CA SER A 188 -42.39 -9.71 20.81
C SER A 188 -42.43 -9.91 19.28
N PHE A 189 -41.32 -10.34 18.68
CA PHE A 189 -41.16 -10.59 17.24
C PHE A 189 -40.80 -12.06 16.95
N ASN A 190 -41.29 -12.99 17.78
CA ASN A 190 -40.99 -14.43 17.71
C ASN A 190 -39.48 -14.75 17.78
N ASN A 191 -38.69 -13.89 18.46
CA ASN A 191 -37.22 -13.88 18.49
C ASN A 191 -36.53 -13.62 17.14
N ILE A 192 -37.26 -13.22 16.08
CA ILE A 192 -36.64 -12.86 14.80
C ILE A 192 -36.08 -11.43 14.91
N LEU A 193 -34.78 -11.29 14.69
CA LEU A 193 -34.10 -10.00 14.58
C LEU A 193 -33.56 -9.79 13.17
N THR A 194 -33.49 -8.52 12.78
CA THR A 194 -32.77 -8.05 11.62
C THR A 194 -31.71 -7.04 12.06
N ILE A 195 -30.47 -7.25 11.65
CA ILE A 195 -29.36 -6.32 11.81
C ILE A 195 -29.16 -5.56 10.50
N ASP A 196 -29.04 -4.24 10.58
CA ASP A 196 -28.34 -3.44 9.58
C ASP A 196 -26.97 -3.00 10.12
N GLY A 197 -25.92 -3.72 9.71
CA GLY A 197 -24.53 -3.41 10.05
C GLY A 197 -23.93 -2.27 9.23
N ASN A 198 -24.67 -1.70 8.28
CA ASN A 198 -24.25 -0.50 7.54
C ASN A 198 -24.52 0.77 8.37
N GLU A 199 -25.70 0.86 8.98
CA GLU A 199 -26.14 1.98 9.84
C GLU A 199 -25.98 1.72 11.35
N GLY A 200 -25.70 0.49 11.77
CA GLY A 200 -25.56 0.12 13.19
C GLY A 200 -26.90 -0.12 13.91
N LYS A 201 -27.96 -0.46 13.17
CA LYS A 201 -29.34 -0.53 13.68
C LYS A 201 -29.83 -1.97 13.84
N ILE A 202 -30.70 -2.20 14.82
CA ILE A 202 -31.26 -3.51 15.16
C ILE A 202 -32.79 -3.41 15.17
N TYR A 203 -33.43 -4.29 14.41
CA TYR A 203 -34.87 -4.29 14.14
C TYR A 203 -35.53 -5.61 14.58
N GLY A 204 -36.78 -5.52 15.02
CA GLY A 204 -37.64 -6.66 15.32
C GLY A 204 -38.41 -7.10 14.08
N GLY A 205 -38.38 -8.40 13.79
CA GLY A 205 -39.07 -9.01 12.65
C GLY A 205 -38.16 -9.32 11.45
N LEU A 206 -38.81 -9.79 10.38
CA LEU A 206 -38.17 -10.34 9.18
C LEU A 206 -37.82 -9.24 8.17
N GLY A 207 -36.54 -8.94 8.05
CA GLY A 207 -36.02 -8.00 7.06
C GLY A 207 -35.90 -8.60 5.66
N ILE A 208 -36.42 -7.88 4.67
CA ILE A 208 -36.29 -8.17 3.24
C ILE A 208 -35.15 -7.31 2.69
N PHE A 209 -34.12 -7.94 2.11
CA PHE A 209 -32.95 -7.21 1.63
C PHE A 209 -32.53 -7.54 0.18
N GLU A 210 -32.20 -6.49 -0.57
CA GLU A 210 -31.83 -6.57 -2.00
C GLU A 210 -30.32 -6.49 -2.21
N LYS A 211 -29.78 -7.45 -2.95
CA LYS A 211 -28.37 -7.47 -3.35
C LYS A 211 -28.08 -6.41 -4.41
N SER A 212 -27.26 -5.41 -4.06
CA SER A 212 -26.67 -4.49 -5.04
C SER A 212 -25.73 -5.26 -5.99
N ASN A 213 -26.30 -5.80 -7.06
CA ASN A 213 -25.61 -6.52 -8.14
C ASN A 213 -25.31 -5.61 -9.35
N ARG A 214 -25.59 -4.31 -9.26
CA ARG A 214 -25.46 -3.35 -10.36
C ARG A 214 -24.02 -2.84 -10.49
N VAL A 215 -23.12 -3.64 -11.07
CA VAL A 215 -21.77 -3.17 -11.43
C VAL A 215 -21.83 -2.21 -12.62
N LEU A 216 -22.09 -0.93 -12.32
CA LEU A 216 -22.08 0.18 -13.29
C LEU A 216 -20.71 0.30 -13.98
N GLU A 217 -20.71 0.77 -15.23
CA GLU A 217 -19.49 0.85 -16.06
C GLU A 217 -18.56 1.96 -15.58
N GLU A 218 -19.15 3.00 -15.00
CA GLU A 218 -18.54 4.13 -14.34
C GLU A 218 -17.64 3.67 -13.17
N VAL A 219 -18.07 2.66 -12.41
CA VAL A 219 -17.27 2.02 -11.35
C VAL A 219 -16.06 1.29 -11.95
N LYS A 220 -16.21 0.64 -13.12
CA LYS A 220 -15.09 0.02 -13.84
C LYS A 220 -14.11 1.09 -14.33
N CYS A 221 -14.60 2.29 -14.68
CA CYS A 221 -13.78 3.43 -15.06
C CYS A 221 -13.01 4.01 -13.86
N ILE A 222 -13.66 4.24 -12.71
CA ILE A 222 -12.99 4.63 -11.46
C ILE A 222 -11.94 3.61 -11.04
N TYR A 223 -12.22 2.30 -11.16
CA TYR A 223 -11.22 1.25 -10.90
C TYR A 223 -9.97 1.41 -11.77
N LYS A 224 -10.14 1.59 -13.10
CA LYS A 224 -9.02 1.82 -14.02
C LYS A 224 -8.27 3.11 -13.68
N LEU A 225 -8.98 4.18 -13.35
CA LEU A 225 -8.40 5.47 -12.96
C LEU A 225 -7.54 5.31 -11.69
N LEU A 226 -8.05 4.68 -10.64
CA LEU A 226 -7.31 4.38 -9.41
C LEU A 226 -6.06 3.53 -9.67
N THR A 227 -6.18 2.48 -10.50
CA THR A 227 -5.03 1.67 -10.94
C THR A 227 -3.94 2.52 -11.56
N ILE A 228 -4.29 3.44 -12.49
CA ILE A 228 -3.32 4.35 -13.14
C ILE A 228 -2.74 5.32 -12.11
N VAL A 229 -3.59 6.01 -11.34
CA VAL A 229 -3.22 7.05 -10.38
C VAL A 229 -2.30 6.53 -9.27
N ILE A 230 -2.55 5.32 -8.76
CA ILE A 230 -1.69 4.64 -7.78
C ILE A 230 -0.42 4.10 -8.46
N LYS A 231 -0.50 3.50 -9.65
CA LYS A 231 0.70 2.97 -10.35
C LYS A 231 1.71 4.07 -10.66
N TYR A 232 1.25 5.21 -11.19
CA TYR A 232 2.10 6.32 -11.62
C TYR A 232 2.29 7.42 -10.56
N ASN A 233 1.81 7.22 -9.32
CA ASN A 233 2.00 8.14 -8.18
C ASN A 233 1.49 9.57 -8.44
N VAL A 234 0.29 9.69 -9.02
CA VAL A 234 -0.32 10.97 -9.47
C VAL A 234 -1.30 11.54 -8.42
N ILE A 235 -0.96 11.42 -7.14
CA ILE A 235 -1.86 11.67 -6.01
C ILE A 235 -1.41 12.91 -5.24
N THR A 236 -2.33 13.87 -5.05
CA THR A 236 -2.14 15.04 -4.19
C THR A 236 -2.30 14.65 -2.72
N SER A 237 -1.53 15.30 -1.83
CA SER A 237 -1.54 15.01 -0.38
C SER A 237 -2.93 15.16 0.25
N GLU A 238 -3.73 16.11 -0.24
CA GLU A 238 -5.12 16.33 0.12
C GLU A 238 -6.01 15.11 -0.17
N ASN A 239 -5.89 14.54 -1.37
CA ASN A 239 -6.74 13.45 -1.84
C ASN A 239 -6.20 12.04 -1.49
N THR A 240 -5.02 11.90 -0.90
CA THR A 240 -4.44 10.59 -0.55
C THR A 240 -5.39 9.69 0.29
N PRO A 241 -6.06 10.17 1.36
CA PRO A 241 -7.01 9.34 2.11
C PRO A 241 -8.16 8.88 1.21
N VAL A 242 -8.80 9.83 0.52
CA VAL A 242 -9.95 9.64 -0.37
C VAL A 242 -9.66 8.61 -1.46
N VAL A 243 -8.53 8.72 -2.15
CA VAL A 243 -8.09 7.77 -3.19
C VAL A 243 -7.94 6.35 -2.63
N TRP A 244 -7.32 6.19 -1.46
CA TRP A 244 -7.17 4.89 -0.83
C TRP A 244 -8.47 4.33 -0.25
N ARG A 245 -9.41 5.18 0.15
CA ARG A 245 -10.76 4.80 0.56
C ARG A 245 -11.57 4.25 -0.61
N PHE A 246 -11.55 4.94 -1.76
CA PHE A 246 -12.14 4.44 -3.00
C PHE A 246 -11.50 3.14 -3.50
N TRP A 247 -10.17 3.02 -3.39
CA TRP A 247 -9.46 1.77 -3.70
C TRP A 247 -9.93 0.61 -2.82
N ASN A 248 -9.94 0.79 -1.50
CA ASN A 248 -10.43 -0.22 -0.55
C ASN A 248 -11.84 -0.66 -0.91
N LEU A 249 -12.76 0.30 -1.05
CA LEU A 249 -14.15 0.05 -1.38
C LEU A 249 -14.28 -0.79 -2.66
N ILE A 250 -13.74 -0.32 -3.79
CA ILE A 250 -13.93 -0.97 -5.09
C ILE A 250 -13.20 -2.32 -5.17
N VAL A 251 -12.05 -2.48 -4.51
CA VAL A 251 -11.33 -3.76 -4.45
C VAL A 251 -12.03 -4.78 -3.55
N LEU A 252 -12.57 -4.37 -2.40
CA LEU A 252 -13.36 -5.26 -1.53
C LEU A 252 -14.66 -5.71 -2.21
N HIS A 253 -15.28 -4.84 -3.03
CA HIS A 253 -16.49 -5.20 -3.78
C HIS A 253 -16.20 -6.11 -4.99
N LYS A 254 -14.98 -6.16 -5.51
CA LYS A 254 -14.49 -7.29 -6.31
C LYS A 254 -14.22 -8.50 -5.41
N LYS A 255 -15.28 -9.19 -4.97
CA LYS A 255 -15.25 -10.36 -4.06
C LYS A 255 -14.44 -11.56 -4.60
N TYR A 256 -13.12 -11.47 -4.52
CA TYR A 256 -12.16 -12.58 -4.52
C TYR A 256 -11.41 -12.69 -3.18
N GLY A 257 -12.02 -12.20 -2.10
CA GLY A 257 -11.64 -12.63 -0.76
C GLY A 257 -11.84 -14.13 -0.63
N GLN A 258 -10.74 -14.89 -0.72
CA GLN A 258 -10.74 -16.28 -0.31
C GLN A 258 -11.30 -16.34 1.12
N ARG A 259 -12.26 -17.22 1.39
CA ARG A 259 -12.64 -17.54 2.78
C ARG A 259 -11.38 -17.98 3.49
N SER A 260 -10.86 -17.14 4.37
CA SER A 260 -9.52 -17.33 4.93
C SER A 260 -9.51 -18.62 5.74
N SER A 261 -8.83 -19.64 5.23
CA SER A 261 -8.70 -20.95 5.88
C SER A 261 -7.68 -20.88 7.03
N LYS A 262 -7.90 -19.93 7.95
CA LYS A 262 -7.08 -19.58 9.12
C LYS A 262 -7.00 -20.76 10.09
N ARG A 263 -6.21 -21.77 9.74
CA ARG A 263 -5.80 -22.82 10.67
C ARG A 263 -5.14 -22.15 11.88
N LEU A 264 -5.51 -22.60 13.07
CA LEU A 264 -4.93 -22.15 14.33
C LEU A 264 -3.42 -22.45 14.38
N ILE A 265 -2.58 -21.50 13.95
CA ILE A 265 -1.13 -21.60 14.13
C ILE A 265 -0.82 -21.39 15.62
N ALA A 266 -0.64 -22.50 16.33
CA ALA A 266 -0.35 -22.54 17.76
C ALA A 266 1.13 -22.20 18.06
N ARG A 267 1.57 -20.97 17.74
CA ARG A 267 2.81 -20.43 18.30
C ARG A 267 2.61 -20.20 19.80
N LYS A 268 3.17 -21.09 20.64
CA LYS A 268 2.95 -21.13 22.10
C LYS A 268 3.73 -20.07 22.89
N ASN A 269 4.79 -19.52 22.33
CA ASN A 269 5.80 -18.74 23.06
C ASN A 269 5.71 -17.23 22.75
N ILE A 270 4.51 -16.62 22.86
CA ILE A 270 4.35 -15.17 22.76
C ILE A 270 3.47 -14.71 23.91
N LYS A 271 4.05 -13.98 24.86
CA LYS A 271 3.33 -13.36 25.97
C LYS A 271 2.72 -12.04 25.49
N TYR A 272 1.51 -11.74 25.95
CA TYR A 272 0.92 -10.42 25.72
C TYR A 272 1.55 -9.39 26.67
N ILE A 273 1.93 -8.23 26.14
CA ILE A 273 2.53 -7.14 26.92
C ILE A 273 1.53 -5.98 27.02
N SER A 274 0.88 -5.93 28.17
CA SER A 274 0.05 -4.83 28.66
C SER A 274 0.70 -3.46 28.46
N PHE A 275 -0.10 -2.43 28.26
CA PHE A 275 0.39 -1.05 28.28
C PHE A 275 0.65 -0.58 29.71
N ILE A 276 1.54 0.39 29.87
CA ILE A 276 1.78 1.06 31.15
C ILE A 276 1.43 2.53 30.92
N GLN A 277 0.55 3.07 31.76
CA GLN A 277 0.12 4.46 31.66
C GLN A 277 1.32 5.42 31.77
N PRO A 278 1.58 6.28 30.76
CA PRO A 278 2.70 7.22 30.81
C PRO A 278 2.52 8.27 31.92
N LEU A 279 3.62 8.84 32.39
CA LEU A 279 3.58 9.93 33.37
C LEU A 279 2.93 11.18 32.76
N GLN A 280 2.22 11.96 33.58
CA GLN A 280 1.58 13.23 33.17
C GLN A 280 2.50 14.19 32.38
N ARG A 281 3.81 14.20 32.68
CA ARG A 281 4.82 14.98 31.93
C ARG A 281 5.06 14.43 30.51
N GLU A 282 5.04 13.12 30.35
CA GLU A 282 5.19 12.44 29.06
C GLU A 282 3.93 12.61 28.21
N VAL A 283 2.74 12.48 28.82
CA VAL A 283 1.44 12.79 28.19
C VAL A 283 1.45 14.22 27.64
N LYS A 284 1.87 15.22 28.43
CA LYS A 284 2.00 16.60 27.95
C LYS A 284 2.98 16.71 26.77
N SER A 285 4.13 16.04 26.85
CA SER A 285 5.11 16.02 25.76
C SER A 285 4.64 15.26 24.50
N ILE A 286 3.57 14.45 24.58
CA ILE A 286 2.90 13.87 23.40
C ILE A 286 1.94 14.90 22.80
N PHE A 287 1.13 15.58 23.61
CA PHE A 287 0.29 16.70 23.13
C PHE A 287 1.10 17.77 22.40
N GLU A 288 2.26 18.16 22.92
CA GLU A 288 3.21 19.11 22.31
C GLU A 288 3.79 18.65 20.96
N LYS A 289 3.64 17.37 20.60
CA LYS A 289 4.11 16.77 19.33
C LYS A 289 2.99 16.45 18.34
N LEU A 290 1.72 16.66 18.71
CA LEU A 290 0.60 16.51 17.79
C LEU A 290 0.61 17.63 16.76
N GLN A 291 0.48 17.29 15.48
CA GLN A 291 0.55 18.23 14.37
C GLN A 291 -0.81 18.35 13.66
N PRO A 292 -1.20 19.54 13.16
CA PRO A 292 -2.39 19.69 12.34
C PRO A 292 -2.16 19.08 10.95
N VAL A 293 -3.12 18.28 10.47
CA VAL A 293 -3.03 17.61 9.16
C VAL A 293 -4.37 17.72 8.43
N SER A 294 -4.35 17.98 7.13
CA SER A 294 -5.57 18.00 6.31
C SER A 294 -6.22 16.61 6.28
N ASN A 295 -7.57 16.58 6.29
CA ASN A 295 -8.35 15.33 6.34
C ASN A 295 -7.98 14.39 7.50
N SER A 296 -7.55 14.96 8.64
CA SER A 296 -7.11 14.25 9.87
C SER A 296 -8.01 13.07 10.27
N ASN A 297 -9.32 13.27 10.38
CA ASN A 297 -10.29 12.22 10.74
C ASN A 297 -10.15 10.99 9.80
N LEU A 298 -10.15 11.23 8.48
CA LEU A 298 -10.07 10.19 7.45
C LEU A 298 -8.70 9.51 7.46
N LEU A 299 -7.63 10.30 7.62
CA LEU A 299 -6.26 9.79 7.65
C LEU A 299 -6.01 8.87 8.86
N VAL A 300 -6.54 9.22 10.04
CA VAL A 300 -6.49 8.34 11.23
C VAL A 300 -7.37 7.12 11.01
N GLU A 301 -8.64 7.30 10.64
CA GLU A 301 -9.59 6.20 10.46
C GLU A 301 -9.08 5.17 9.44
N ASP A 302 -8.71 5.59 8.23
CA ASP A 302 -8.29 4.70 7.16
C ASP A 302 -6.90 4.07 7.42
N LEU A 303 -6.00 4.71 8.18
CA LEU A 303 -4.72 4.11 8.61
C LEU A 303 -4.93 3.03 9.66
N LEU A 304 -5.76 3.30 10.68
CA LEU A 304 -6.08 2.33 11.73
C LEU A 304 -6.84 1.13 11.14
N LEU A 305 -7.86 1.37 10.32
CA LEU A 305 -8.60 0.31 9.63
C LEU A 305 -7.70 -0.51 8.71
N TYR A 306 -6.82 0.14 7.92
CA TYR A 306 -5.85 -0.56 7.07
C TYR A 306 -4.94 -1.49 7.89
N LEU A 307 -4.28 -0.99 8.94
CA LEU A 307 -3.37 -1.82 9.74
C LEU A 307 -4.12 -2.96 10.45
N ILE A 308 -5.33 -2.71 10.95
CA ILE A 308 -6.18 -3.76 11.56
C ILE A 308 -6.57 -4.82 10.54
N ASP A 309 -7.01 -4.43 9.34
CA ASP A 309 -7.51 -5.35 8.32
C ASP A 309 -6.36 -6.19 7.72
N GLU A 310 -5.18 -5.59 7.46
CA GLU A 310 -4.01 -6.33 6.98
C GLU A 310 -3.44 -7.30 8.03
N LEU A 311 -3.29 -6.84 9.28
CA LEU A 311 -2.71 -7.68 10.35
C LEU A 311 -3.69 -8.77 10.80
N SER A 312 -5.00 -8.48 10.88
CA SER A 312 -6.02 -9.49 11.17
C SER A 312 -6.18 -10.52 10.04
N ALA A 313 -5.82 -10.21 8.79
CA ALA A 313 -5.79 -11.19 7.71
C ALA A 313 -4.70 -12.27 7.93
N GLN A 314 -3.54 -11.87 8.46
CA GLN A 314 -2.38 -12.74 8.68
C GLN A 314 -2.39 -13.45 10.05
N VAL A 315 -3.08 -12.88 11.04
CA VAL A 315 -3.11 -13.38 12.42
C VAL A 315 -4.40 -14.17 12.69
N PRO A 316 -4.33 -15.30 13.43
CA PRO A 316 -5.54 -16.05 13.80
C PRO A 316 -6.56 -15.21 14.56
N VAL A 317 -7.83 -15.52 14.33
CA VAL A 317 -8.99 -14.87 14.94
C VAL A 317 -8.85 -14.84 16.47
N GLY A 318 -9.21 -13.72 17.09
CA GLY A 318 -9.06 -13.49 18.53
C GLY A 318 -7.64 -13.17 19.05
N LYS A 319 -6.59 -13.18 18.20
CA LYS A 319 -5.19 -12.93 18.62
C LYS A 319 -4.62 -11.56 18.23
N HIS A 320 -5.46 -10.54 18.02
CA HIS A 320 -5.01 -9.20 17.60
C HIS A 320 -4.11 -8.52 18.64
N PHE A 321 -4.23 -8.88 19.92
CA PHE A 321 -3.32 -8.46 21.00
C PHE A 321 -1.85 -8.91 20.79
N LEU A 322 -1.55 -9.76 19.79
CA LEU A 322 -0.20 -10.10 19.36
C LEU A 322 0.40 -9.14 18.31
N TYR A 323 -0.34 -8.10 17.92
CA TYR A 323 0.11 -7.06 17.00
C TYR A 323 -0.41 -5.65 17.31
N MET A 324 -1.43 -5.48 18.15
CA MET A 324 -2.03 -4.18 18.48
C MET A 324 -2.24 -4.03 19.99
N ARG A 325 -1.96 -2.85 20.54
CA ARG A 325 -2.31 -2.47 21.93
C ARG A 325 -2.58 -0.97 22.08
N PRO A 326 -3.40 -0.53 23.05
CA PRO A 326 -3.37 0.86 23.51
C PRO A 326 -1.97 1.27 24.03
N LEU A 327 -1.70 2.56 24.08
CA LEU A 327 -0.46 3.13 24.64
C LEU A 327 -0.69 3.91 25.95
N LEU A 328 -1.95 4.24 26.25
CA LEU A 328 -2.39 5.04 27.39
C LEU A 328 -3.89 4.81 27.63
N ASN A 329 -4.37 5.13 28.83
CA ASN A 329 -5.80 5.22 29.13
C ASN A 329 -6.34 6.58 28.65
N PRO A 330 -7.21 6.65 27.62
CA PRO A 330 -7.65 7.94 27.07
C PRO A 330 -8.45 8.77 28.08
N LEU A 331 -9.15 8.15 29.03
CA LEU A 331 -9.96 8.86 30.03
C LEU A 331 -9.10 9.67 31.03
N GLU A 332 -7.85 9.28 31.24
CA GLU A 332 -6.91 9.99 32.12
C GLU A 332 -6.17 11.15 31.44
N THR A 333 -6.40 11.37 30.14
CA THR A 333 -5.71 12.39 29.34
C THR A 333 -6.58 13.57 28.91
N MET A 334 -7.82 13.64 29.40
CA MET A 334 -8.74 14.73 29.09
C MET A 334 -8.21 16.08 29.61
N GLN A 335 -8.16 17.08 28.73
CA GLN A 335 -7.81 18.46 29.06
C GLN A 335 -8.98 19.37 28.72
N TYR A 336 -9.52 20.06 29.73
CA TYR A 336 -10.64 20.99 29.57
C TYR A 336 -10.17 22.38 29.15
N TYR A 337 -10.99 23.09 28.38
CA TYR A 337 -10.76 24.50 28.02
C TYR A 337 -11.15 25.43 29.17
N ASN A 338 -10.28 26.42 29.47
CA ASN A 338 -10.57 27.46 30.47
C ASN A 338 -11.77 28.32 30.05
N SER A 339 -12.71 28.56 30.97
CA SER A 339 -14.06 29.01 30.66
C SER A 339 -14.33 30.48 31.01
N GLU A 340 -14.38 31.34 29.99
CA GLU A 340 -15.05 32.65 30.06
C GLU A 340 -16.04 32.91 28.89
N GLN A 341 -16.21 31.95 27.97
CA GLN A 341 -17.13 32.06 26.82
C GLN A 341 -17.95 30.78 26.60
N GLU A 342 -19.12 30.93 25.97
CA GLU A 342 -20.06 29.85 25.63
C GLU A 342 -19.55 28.97 24.47
N GLN A 343 -18.41 28.29 24.68
CA GLN A 343 -17.89 27.33 23.72
C GLN A 343 -18.68 26.01 23.77
N GLU A 344 -19.11 25.54 22.61
CA GLU A 344 -19.81 24.28 22.32
C GLU A 344 -19.05 23.02 22.80
N TYR A 345 -17.72 23.11 22.90
CA TYR A 345 -16.81 22.03 23.28
C TYR A 345 -16.29 22.20 24.71
N ALA A 346 -16.01 21.08 25.38
CA ALA A 346 -15.45 21.01 26.73
C ALA A 346 -13.93 21.03 26.75
N GLY A 347 -13.30 20.39 25.76
CA GLY A 347 -11.87 20.13 25.79
C GLY A 347 -11.43 19.11 24.75
N ILE A 348 -10.22 18.60 24.95
CA ILE A 348 -9.58 17.59 24.09
C ILE A 348 -9.18 16.34 24.88
N GLN A 349 -9.29 15.18 24.24
CA GLN A 349 -8.81 13.90 24.75
C GLN A 349 -7.66 13.39 23.87
N LEU A 350 -6.59 12.85 24.46
CA LEU A 350 -5.52 12.18 23.73
C LEU A 350 -5.80 10.67 23.65
N THR A 351 -5.62 10.10 22.47
CA THR A 351 -5.72 8.66 22.24
C THR A 351 -4.42 8.17 21.62
N GLY A 352 -3.94 6.99 22.03
CA GLY A 352 -2.69 6.41 21.56
C GLY A 352 -2.80 4.89 21.37
N VAL A 353 -2.38 4.40 20.20
CA VAL A 353 -2.37 2.97 19.85
C VAL A 353 -1.07 2.59 19.14
N GLU A 354 -0.53 1.42 19.45
CA GLU A 354 0.66 0.83 18.83
C GLU A 354 0.29 -0.43 18.05
N PHE A 355 0.74 -0.48 16.80
CA PHE A 355 0.86 -1.70 16.02
C PHE A 355 2.32 -2.16 16.09
N PHE A 356 2.58 -3.35 16.65
CA PHE A 356 3.92 -3.86 16.92
C PHE A 356 4.15 -5.24 16.27
N HIS A 357 5.42 -5.55 16.02
CA HIS A 357 5.85 -6.67 15.18
C HIS A 357 5.23 -6.66 13.77
N VAL A 358 5.00 -5.48 13.19
CA VAL A 358 4.31 -5.34 11.88
C VAL A 358 5.03 -6.16 10.80
N ASN A 359 6.36 -6.06 10.71
CA ASN A 359 7.23 -6.84 9.83
C ASN A 359 7.07 -8.36 9.91
N LYS A 360 6.72 -8.89 11.09
CA LYS A 360 6.51 -10.32 11.33
C LYS A 360 5.33 -10.86 10.52
N TYR A 361 4.32 -10.02 10.30
CA TYR A 361 3.06 -10.39 9.64
C TYR A 361 2.94 -9.81 8.22
N LEU A 362 3.42 -8.60 7.95
CA LEU A 362 3.32 -7.94 6.65
C LEU A 362 4.64 -7.98 5.89
N ASP A 363 4.71 -8.80 4.85
CA ASP A 363 5.91 -9.06 4.05
C ASP A 363 6.42 -7.79 3.34
N PHE A 364 5.52 -6.89 2.97
CA PHE A 364 5.80 -5.59 2.32
C PHE A 364 6.10 -4.44 3.32
N MET A 365 6.17 -4.74 4.63
CA MET A 365 6.59 -3.82 5.68
C MET A 365 7.69 -4.42 6.57
N ILE A 366 8.58 -5.24 5.98
CA ILE A 366 9.59 -6.01 6.74
C ILE A 366 10.63 -5.12 7.47
N ASP A 367 10.87 -3.93 6.95
CA ASP A 367 11.65 -2.84 7.54
C ASP A 367 10.95 -2.13 8.72
N ILE A 368 9.63 -2.32 8.90
CA ILE A 368 8.83 -1.62 9.91
C ILE A 368 8.44 -2.60 11.03
N TYR A 369 9.02 -2.43 12.22
CA TYR A 369 8.68 -3.26 13.38
C TYR A 369 7.53 -2.66 14.20
N SER A 370 7.38 -1.33 14.22
CA SER A 370 6.35 -0.64 15.02
C SER A 370 5.78 0.59 14.30
N ILE A 371 4.47 0.79 14.42
CA ILE A 371 3.76 2.01 14.03
C ILE A 371 2.92 2.47 15.24
N LYS A 372 3.17 3.68 15.74
CA LYS A 372 2.38 4.28 16.84
C LYS A 372 1.59 5.45 16.31
N VAL A 373 0.29 5.50 16.61
CA VAL A 373 -0.62 6.55 16.19
C VAL A 373 -1.18 7.22 17.44
N TYR A 374 -0.83 8.50 17.63
CA TYR A 374 -1.41 9.37 18.65
C TYR A 374 -2.25 10.45 17.99
N PHE A 375 -3.42 10.75 18.55
CA PHE A 375 -4.31 11.78 18.03
C PHE A 375 -5.14 12.42 19.14
N SER A 376 -5.51 13.69 18.96
CA SER A 376 -6.42 14.40 19.88
C SER A 376 -7.80 14.62 19.27
N THR A 377 -8.85 14.36 20.04
CA THR A 377 -10.26 14.58 19.65
C THR A 377 -10.94 15.59 20.54
N GLU A 378 -11.75 16.49 19.96
CA GLU A 378 -12.62 17.39 20.73
C GLU A 378 -13.88 16.67 21.24
N PHE A 379 -14.36 17.08 22.42
CA PHE A 379 -15.61 16.58 23.00
C PHE A 379 -16.47 17.71 23.59
N HIS A 380 -17.75 17.44 23.83
CA HIS A 380 -18.76 18.45 24.22
C HIS A 380 -18.95 18.58 25.75
N LYS A 381 -19.49 19.73 26.20
CA LYS A 381 -19.75 20.02 27.64
C LYS A 381 -20.95 19.30 28.25
N LYS A 382 -21.81 18.71 27.43
CA LYS A 382 -22.96 17.92 27.87
C LYS A 382 -23.05 16.67 27.01
N GLU A 383 -23.30 15.54 27.65
CA GLU A 383 -23.97 14.42 27.01
C GLU A 383 -25.41 14.88 26.71
N GLN A 384 -25.68 15.29 25.48
CA GLN A 384 -27.06 15.36 25.01
C GLN A 384 -27.51 13.91 24.78
N MET A 385 -28.32 13.39 25.71
CA MET A 385 -28.82 12.00 25.70
C MET A 385 -29.64 11.60 24.46
N ASP A 386 -29.94 12.54 23.55
CA ASP A 386 -30.84 12.35 22.41
C ASP A 386 -30.13 12.33 21.03
N THR A 387 -28.80 12.50 20.92
CA THR A 387 -28.14 12.68 19.60
C THR A 387 -26.81 11.95 19.39
N VAL A 388 -26.89 10.63 19.17
CA VAL A 388 -26.19 9.75 18.16
C VAL A 388 -24.67 9.86 17.89
N TYR A 389 -23.99 10.98 18.13
CA TYR A 389 -22.54 11.12 17.95
C TYR A 389 -21.81 10.45 19.12
N GLY A 390 -21.22 9.28 18.83
CA GLY A 390 -20.81 8.31 19.84
C GLY A 390 -19.77 8.80 20.86
N PRO A 391 -19.63 8.08 21.99
CA PRO A 391 -18.84 8.50 23.13
C PRO A 391 -17.34 8.68 22.85
N LEU A 392 -16.65 9.23 23.85
CA LEU A 392 -15.19 9.40 23.93
C LEU A 392 -14.41 8.14 23.54
N ASN A 393 -13.11 8.28 23.35
CA ASN A 393 -12.21 7.13 23.33
C ASN A 393 -12.11 6.54 24.75
N TYR A 394 -12.15 5.22 24.89
CA TYR A 394 -11.94 4.55 26.19
C TYR A 394 -11.45 3.11 25.99
N LEU A 395 -11.08 2.44 27.09
CA LEU A 395 -10.63 1.04 27.08
C LEU A 395 -11.82 0.12 27.38
N ASP A 396 -12.02 -0.92 26.56
CA ASP A 396 -12.99 -1.99 26.79
C ASP A 396 -12.30 -3.26 27.32
N TYR A 397 -12.94 -3.97 28.26
CA TYR A 397 -12.32 -5.06 29.04
C TYR A 397 -12.15 -6.39 28.28
N THR A 398 -12.01 -6.36 26.95
CA THR A 398 -12.27 -7.53 26.09
C THR A 398 -11.17 -8.59 26.06
N ASN A 399 -9.92 -8.25 26.42
CA ASN A 399 -8.77 -9.17 26.38
C ASN A 399 -8.42 -9.72 27.79
N PRO A 400 -7.51 -10.71 27.92
CA PRO A 400 -7.22 -11.37 29.21
C PRO A 400 -6.76 -10.46 30.37
N ASN A 401 -6.30 -9.24 30.06
CA ASN A 401 -5.91 -8.22 31.04
C ASN A 401 -6.91 -7.04 31.12
N GLY A 402 -7.94 -7.02 30.26
CA GLY A 402 -8.91 -5.94 30.15
C GLY A 402 -8.53 -4.80 29.18
N GLU A 403 -7.66 -5.05 28.18
CA GLU A 403 -7.02 -4.00 27.38
C GLU A 403 -7.43 -3.99 25.89
N GLY A 404 -8.73 -3.82 25.63
CA GLY A 404 -9.24 -3.34 24.35
C GLY A 404 -9.12 -1.81 24.22
N ILE A 405 -9.44 -1.27 23.04
CA ILE A 405 -9.57 0.18 22.84
C ILE A 405 -10.75 0.47 21.90
N ILE A 406 -11.66 1.32 22.37
CA ILE A 406 -12.77 1.88 21.61
C ILE A 406 -12.32 3.22 21.06
N ILE A 407 -12.16 3.27 19.74
CA ILE A 407 -11.64 4.43 19.03
C ILE A 407 -12.79 5.22 18.39
N ASN A 408 -12.81 6.52 18.66
CA ASN A 408 -13.62 7.53 18.00
C ASN A 408 -12.68 8.50 17.27
N THR A 409 -12.81 8.60 15.94
CA THR A 409 -12.00 9.48 15.07
C THR A 409 -12.73 10.76 14.64
N PHE A 410 -13.83 11.10 15.31
CA PHE A 410 -14.54 12.36 15.06
C PHE A 410 -13.74 13.55 15.61
N LYS A 411 -13.72 14.67 14.87
CA LYS A 411 -13.08 15.94 15.25
C LYS A 411 -11.61 15.80 15.71
N VAL A 412 -10.79 15.05 14.96
CA VAL A 412 -9.34 14.96 15.21
C VAL A 412 -8.67 16.31 14.92
N LYS A 413 -8.08 16.93 15.95
CA LYS A 413 -7.40 18.23 15.85
C LYS A 413 -5.91 18.13 15.59
N GLY A 414 -5.25 17.16 16.20
CA GLY A 414 -3.83 16.92 16.03
C GLY A 414 -3.50 15.43 15.91
N LEU A 415 -2.44 15.12 15.17
CA LEU A 415 -1.99 13.77 14.85
C LEU A 415 -0.46 13.70 14.97
N ALA A 416 0.05 12.64 15.59
CA ALA A 416 1.46 12.28 15.59
C ALA A 416 1.59 10.78 15.29
N VAL A 417 2.19 10.45 14.15
CA VAL A 417 2.49 9.06 13.77
C VAL A 417 3.98 8.83 13.89
N TYR A 418 4.35 7.76 14.59
CA TYR A 418 5.71 7.27 14.69
C TYR A 418 5.86 5.97 13.92
N ILE A 419 6.92 5.85 13.13
CA ILE A 419 7.33 4.60 12.49
C ILE A 419 8.71 4.24 13.04
N ASN A 420 8.87 3.04 13.59
CA ASN A 420 10.10 2.58 14.24
C ASN A 420 10.62 3.56 15.35
N ASP A 421 9.69 4.18 16.08
CA ASP A 421 9.90 5.28 17.06
C ASP A 421 10.33 6.65 16.49
N VAL A 422 10.30 6.84 15.16
CA VAL A 422 10.59 8.12 14.48
C VAL A 422 9.31 8.88 14.19
N LEU A 423 9.18 10.11 14.69
CA LEU A 423 8.04 11.00 14.40
C LEU A 423 8.06 11.45 12.94
N ILE A 424 6.97 11.20 12.21
CA ILE A 424 6.79 11.67 10.83
C ILE A 424 6.30 13.12 10.82
N SER A 425 6.77 13.93 9.85
CA SER A 425 6.34 15.32 9.67
C SER A 425 4.91 15.42 9.11
N ALA A 426 4.20 16.51 9.39
CA ALA A 426 2.85 16.75 8.86
C ALA A 426 2.80 16.82 7.33
N GLU A 427 3.87 17.33 6.70
CA GLU A 427 4.00 17.44 5.24
C GLU A 427 4.25 16.08 4.58
N ASP A 428 5.03 15.22 5.24
CA ASP A 428 5.36 13.89 4.75
C ASP A 428 4.31 12.84 5.15
N LEU A 429 3.50 13.07 6.18
CA LEU A 429 2.56 12.06 6.66
C LEU A 429 1.57 11.56 5.58
N PRO A 430 1.00 12.42 4.71
CA PRO A 430 0.22 11.95 3.55
C PRO A 430 1.06 11.17 2.52
N ARG A 431 2.35 11.49 2.36
CA ARG A 431 3.28 10.77 1.46
C ARG A 431 3.64 9.39 2.02
N VAL A 432 3.93 9.32 3.31
CA VAL A 432 4.22 8.08 4.05
C VAL A 432 2.99 7.18 4.08
N TYR A 433 1.80 7.72 4.38
CA TYR A 433 0.54 6.98 4.29
C TYR A 433 0.29 6.46 2.86
N HIS A 434 0.55 7.27 1.82
CA HIS A 434 0.48 6.80 0.44
C HIS A 434 1.44 5.61 0.19
N PHE A 435 2.70 5.76 0.60
CA PHE A 435 3.77 4.80 0.38
C PHE A 435 3.52 3.45 1.07
N LEU A 436 3.17 3.46 2.37
CA LEU A 436 2.82 2.27 3.16
C LEU A 436 1.71 1.43 2.50
N ARG A 437 0.76 2.10 1.84
CA ARG A 437 -0.36 1.46 1.14
C ARG A 437 0.00 1.05 -0.29
N ARG A 438 0.80 1.83 -1.01
CA ARG A 438 1.30 1.50 -2.35
C ARG A 438 2.23 0.29 -2.34
N ARG A 439 3.01 0.09 -1.28
CA ARG A 439 3.83 -1.13 -1.11
C ARG A 439 2.99 -2.40 -1.21
N LYS A 440 1.83 -2.52 -0.54
CA LYS A 440 0.95 -3.70 -0.68
C LYS A 440 0.59 -4.01 -2.14
N TYR A 441 0.50 -2.99 -3.00
CA TYR A 441 0.08 -3.14 -4.39
C TYR A 441 1.21 -3.52 -5.37
N HIS A 442 2.47 -3.25 -5.01
CA HIS A 442 3.63 -3.39 -5.91
C HIS A 442 4.90 -4.02 -5.29
N TRP A 443 4.85 -4.51 -4.05
CA TRP A 443 6.04 -5.08 -3.40
C TRP A 443 6.36 -6.49 -3.90
N THR A 444 7.33 -6.57 -4.82
CA THR A 444 7.81 -7.80 -5.45
C THR A 444 9.22 -8.21 -4.99
N TRP A 445 9.86 -7.46 -4.08
CA TRP A 445 11.27 -7.66 -3.67
C TRP A 445 11.68 -9.12 -3.40
N TYR A 446 10.80 -9.95 -2.82
CA TYR A 446 11.04 -11.37 -2.58
C TYR A 446 11.12 -12.21 -3.86
N THR A 447 10.21 -11.99 -4.81
CA THR A 447 10.25 -12.66 -6.12
C THR A 447 11.43 -12.16 -6.94
N ASP A 448 11.70 -10.87 -6.88
CA ASP A 448 12.76 -10.21 -7.66
C ASP A 448 14.15 -10.68 -7.22
N ASN A 449 14.32 -10.97 -5.92
CA ASN A 449 15.54 -11.57 -5.37
C ASN A 449 15.57 -13.10 -5.38
N ASN A 450 14.50 -13.77 -5.82
CA ASN A 450 14.29 -15.22 -5.75
C ASN A 450 14.59 -15.79 -4.35
N ILE A 451 13.90 -15.28 -3.33
CA ILE A 451 14.07 -15.65 -1.93
C ILE A 451 12.74 -15.58 -1.18
N SER A 452 12.50 -16.48 -0.22
CA SER A 452 11.32 -16.42 0.65
C SER A 452 11.59 -15.73 2.00
N LYS A 453 10.55 -15.14 2.58
CA LYS A 453 10.55 -14.66 3.98
C LYS A 453 10.94 -15.75 4.98
N LYS A 454 10.67 -17.02 4.68
CA LYS A 454 11.08 -18.15 5.52
C LYS A 454 12.60 -18.28 5.56
N GLU A 455 13.28 -18.19 4.42
CA GLU A 455 14.74 -18.33 4.34
C GLU A 455 15.45 -17.18 5.06
N ILE A 456 14.95 -15.95 4.95
CA ILE A 456 15.44 -14.82 5.76
C ILE A 456 15.23 -15.11 7.25
N VAL A 457 14.02 -15.48 7.67
CA VAL A 457 13.71 -15.79 9.07
C VAL A 457 14.51 -16.97 9.62
N ASP A 458 14.84 -17.97 8.80
CA ASP A 458 15.66 -19.11 9.20
C ASP A 458 17.17 -18.76 9.20
N TYR A 459 17.64 -17.90 8.30
CA TYR A 459 19.01 -17.35 8.32
C TYR A 459 19.28 -16.51 9.57
N LEU A 460 18.38 -15.58 9.91
CA LEU A 460 18.50 -14.71 11.09
C LEU A 460 18.50 -15.45 12.44
N LYS A 461 18.06 -16.72 12.49
CA LYS A 461 18.16 -17.56 13.70
C LYS A 461 19.53 -18.21 13.90
N ILE A 462 20.33 -18.30 12.83
CA ILE A 462 21.56 -19.08 12.82
C ILE A 462 22.73 -18.11 13.02
N GLU A 463 23.31 -18.08 14.22
CA GLU A 463 24.37 -17.13 14.60
C GLU A 463 25.63 -17.13 13.71
N LYS A 464 25.75 -18.04 12.73
CA LYS A 464 26.81 -18.09 11.72
C LYS A 464 26.98 -16.79 10.92
N TYR A 465 25.97 -15.91 10.83
CA TYR A 465 26.14 -14.60 10.18
C TYR A 465 27.17 -13.69 10.89
N ARG A 466 27.42 -13.90 12.19
CA ARG A 466 28.52 -13.24 12.95
C ARG A 466 29.90 -13.74 12.55
N ASN A 467 30.01 -14.94 11.99
CA ASN A 467 31.29 -15.64 11.73
C ASN A 467 31.82 -15.41 10.30
N GLY A 468 31.50 -14.27 9.69
CA GLY A 468 32.16 -13.76 8.47
C GLY A 468 31.72 -14.36 7.12
N ILE A 469 30.83 -15.37 7.08
CA ILE A 469 30.36 -15.96 5.81
C ILE A 469 29.26 -15.09 5.18
N LYS A 470 29.68 -14.04 4.46
CA LYS A 470 28.80 -13.11 3.73
C LYS A 470 28.34 -13.70 2.38
N GLY A 471 27.25 -14.48 2.40
CA GLY A 471 26.55 -14.94 1.17
C GLY A 471 25.42 -13.99 0.75
N LYS A 472 24.73 -14.26 -0.37
CA LYS A 472 23.62 -13.41 -0.90
C LYS A 472 22.62 -12.98 0.20
N ILE A 473 22.18 -13.92 1.04
CA ILE A 473 21.19 -13.65 2.11
C ILE A 473 21.73 -12.67 3.17
N TYR A 474 23.05 -12.63 3.42
CA TYR A 474 23.66 -11.63 4.32
C TYR A 474 23.42 -10.22 3.79
N TYR A 475 23.82 -9.96 2.55
CA TYR A 475 23.70 -8.64 1.92
C TYR A 475 22.24 -8.19 1.80
N LEU A 476 21.33 -9.10 1.45
CA LEU A 476 19.89 -8.82 1.44
C LEU A 476 19.36 -8.47 2.85
N CYS A 477 19.84 -9.15 3.91
CA CYS A 477 19.48 -8.79 5.29
C CYS A 477 20.09 -7.45 5.74
N GLU A 478 21.22 -7.03 5.17
CA GLU A 478 21.88 -5.76 5.46
C GLU A 478 21.18 -4.60 4.71
N GLU A 479 20.84 -4.79 3.43
CA GLU A 479 19.99 -3.91 2.59
C GLU A 479 18.64 -3.60 3.25
N MET A 480 17.98 -4.64 3.78
CA MET A 480 16.72 -4.50 4.52
C MET A 480 16.89 -3.85 5.90
N GLY A 481 18.12 -3.80 6.43
CA GLY A 481 18.43 -3.37 7.81
C GLY A 481 17.90 -4.32 8.87
N LEU A 482 17.96 -5.63 8.62
CA LEU A 482 17.70 -6.70 9.59
C LEU A 482 19.00 -7.12 10.31
N ILE A 483 20.14 -6.94 9.64
CA ILE A 483 21.50 -7.05 10.19
C ILE A 483 22.21 -5.70 9.98
N HIS A 484 23.10 -5.33 10.90
CA HIS A 484 24.08 -4.26 10.72
C HIS A 484 25.39 -4.66 11.40
N ASN A 485 26.53 -4.53 10.69
CA ASN A 485 27.87 -4.91 11.18
C ASN A 485 27.97 -6.35 11.75
N GLY A 486 27.16 -7.28 11.22
CA GLY A 486 27.10 -8.67 11.69
C GLY A 486 26.18 -8.94 12.89
N ASP A 487 25.52 -7.93 13.46
CA ASP A 487 24.54 -8.09 14.55
C ASP A 487 23.10 -7.79 14.13
N LEU A 488 22.13 -8.34 14.86
CA LEU A 488 20.71 -8.13 14.60
C LEU A 488 20.28 -6.71 14.98
N THR A 489 19.60 -6.02 14.07
CA THR A 489 18.92 -4.76 14.38
C THR A 489 17.67 -5.01 15.21
N ILE A 490 17.07 -3.95 15.77
CA ILE A 490 15.75 -4.02 16.44
C ILE A 490 14.68 -4.60 15.49
N THR A 491 14.75 -4.24 14.21
CA THR A 491 13.87 -4.75 13.15
C THR A 491 14.05 -6.26 12.94
N GLY A 492 15.31 -6.74 12.85
CA GLY A 492 15.63 -8.17 12.77
C GLY A 492 15.20 -8.97 14.02
N ALA A 493 15.46 -8.43 15.21
CA ALA A 493 15.06 -9.05 16.47
C ALA A 493 13.52 -9.16 16.62
N SER A 494 12.78 -8.12 16.20
CA SER A 494 11.31 -8.12 16.14
C SER A 494 10.76 -9.22 15.21
N LEU A 495 11.38 -9.40 14.05
CA LEU A 495 10.99 -10.40 13.05
C LEU A 495 11.14 -11.83 13.61
N LEU A 496 12.19 -12.09 14.38
CA LEU A 496 12.36 -13.34 15.13
C LEU A 496 11.38 -13.49 16.30
N GLY A 497 10.99 -12.36 16.92
CA GLY A 497 10.11 -12.32 18.08
C GLY A 497 10.80 -12.57 19.42
N GLY A 498 12.07 -12.18 19.54
CA GLY A 498 12.79 -12.17 20.82
C GLY A 498 12.66 -10.83 21.53
N GLU A 499 12.47 -10.85 22.85
CA GLU A 499 12.34 -9.63 23.69
C GLU A 499 13.69 -8.95 24.02
N LYS A 500 14.83 -9.51 23.57
CA LYS A 500 16.16 -8.94 23.80
C LYS A 500 16.43 -7.72 22.92
N VAL A 501 16.01 -6.56 23.40
CA VAL A 501 16.55 -5.25 23.00
C VAL A 501 17.09 -4.57 24.26
N GLU A 502 18.41 -4.61 24.45
CA GLU A 502 19.04 -3.84 25.52
C GLU A 502 18.95 -2.34 25.21
N ARG A 503 18.72 -1.54 26.26
CA ARG A 503 18.45 -0.12 26.11
C ARG A 503 19.75 0.67 25.95
N ASN A 504 20.14 0.95 24.72
CA ASN A 504 20.87 2.16 24.37
C ASN A 504 20.47 2.62 22.96
N LYS A 505 19.70 3.72 22.89
CA LYS A 505 19.48 4.46 21.65
C LYS A 505 20.48 5.61 21.62
N ASP A 506 21.35 5.65 20.63
CA ASP A 506 22.04 6.89 20.27
C ASP A 506 21.33 7.57 19.09
N ILE A 507 21.27 8.90 19.13
CA ILE A 507 20.46 9.72 18.23
C ILE A 507 21.01 9.71 16.79
N ASN A 508 22.33 9.49 16.66
CA ASN A 508 23.03 9.39 15.39
C ASN A 508 22.58 8.19 14.54
N TYR A 509 22.22 7.06 15.16
CA TYR A 509 21.70 5.89 14.44
C TYR A 509 20.33 6.18 13.80
N ILE A 510 19.45 6.88 14.54
CA ILE A 510 18.11 7.25 14.05
C ILE A 510 18.21 8.27 12.91
N LEU A 511 19.10 9.27 13.03
CA LEU A 511 19.32 10.26 11.97
C LEU A 511 19.86 9.61 10.69
N ASN A 512 20.83 8.70 10.80
CA ASN A 512 21.38 8.00 9.64
C ASN A 512 20.35 7.08 8.96
N GLU A 513 19.62 6.24 9.71
CA GLU A 513 18.60 5.33 9.17
C GLU A 513 17.45 6.04 8.44
N VAL A 514 17.09 7.24 8.88
CA VAL A 514 15.95 8.01 8.32
C VAL A 514 16.38 8.87 7.13
N ILE A 515 17.61 9.38 7.12
CA ILE A 515 18.08 10.33 6.10
C ILE A 515 18.81 9.63 4.94
N LEU A 516 19.59 8.56 5.20
CA LEU A 516 20.41 7.90 4.19
C LEU A 516 19.67 6.85 3.35
N ARG A 517 18.49 6.36 3.80
CA ARG A 517 17.61 5.52 2.96
C ARG A 517 16.90 6.30 1.84
N GLY A 518 17.36 7.53 1.56
CA GLY A 518 16.93 8.40 0.46
C GLY A 518 18.08 9.04 -0.34
N TYR A 519 19.37 8.75 -0.06
CA TYR A 519 20.58 9.01 -0.88
C TYR A 519 21.84 8.58 -0.09
N ASP A 520 22.96 8.20 -0.72
CA ASP A 520 23.33 8.12 -2.14
C ASP A 520 24.24 6.89 -2.35
N ASP A 521 24.17 6.22 -3.50
CA ASP A 521 25.24 5.30 -3.92
C ASP A 521 26.40 6.15 -4.46
N ASN A 522 27.60 6.01 -3.88
CA ASN A 522 28.76 6.84 -4.25
C ASN A 522 29.14 6.63 -5.74
N PRO A 523 28.96 7.64 -6.62
CA PRO A 523 29.11 7.42 -8.07
C PRO A 523 30.56 7.23 -8.53
N SER A 524 31.55 7.50 -7.69
CA SER A 524 32.95 7.65 -8.11
C SER A 524 33.66 6.34 -8.47
N GLU A 525 33.42 5.24 -7.75
CA GLU A 525 34.10 3.95 -8.00
C GLU A 525 33.47 3.11 -9.13
N CYS A 526 32.24 3.41 -9.56
CA CYS A 526 31.54 2.65 -10.61
C CYS A 526 31.96 3.04 -12.05
N ASN A 527 33.05 3.81 -12.19
CA ASN A 527 33.27 4.66 -13.37
C ASN A 527 34.46 4.30 -14.25
N ASP A 528 35.36 3.42 -13.81
CA ASP A 528 36.50 2.93 -14.61
C ASP A 528 36.26 1.47 -15.03
N PHE A 529 36.02 1.26 -16.32
CA PHE A 529 35.79 -0.06 -16.88
C PHE A 529 37.07 -0.94 -16.88
N VAL A 530 38.25 -0.35 -17.00
CA VAL A 530 39.54 -1.06 -17.02
C VAL A 530 39.87 -1.61 -15.64
N GLU A 531 39.49 -0.91 -14.57
CA GLU A 531 39.58 -1.45 -13.21
C GLU A 531 38.46 -2.48 -12.95
N LEU A 532 37.21 -2.18 -13.31
CA LEU A 532 36.08 -3.10 -13.10
C LEU A 532 36.27 -4.45 -13.79
N ILE A 533 36.79 -4.50 -15.02
CA ILE A 533 37.04 -5.77 -15.73
C ILE A 533 38.19 -6.60 -15.14
N GLN A 534 39.03 -6.02 -14.26
CA GLN A 534 39.99 -6.80 -13.49
C GLN A 534 39.35 -7.45 -12.26
N ARG A 535 38.30 -6.84 -11.68
CA ARG A 535 37.59 -7.34 -10.49
C ARG A 535 36.83 -8.65 -10.82
N LYS A 536 37.18 -9.74 -10.13
CA LYS A 536 36.59 -11.07 -10.36
C LYS A 536 35.07 -11.07 -10.25
N ASP A 537 34.52 -10.38 -9.26
CA ASP A 537 33.08 -10.38 -8.99
C ASP A 537 32.26 -9.77 -10.15
N PHE A 538 32.86 -8.83 -10.91
CA PHE A 538 32.26 -8.25 -12.11
C PHE A 538 32.29 -9.22 -13.30
N LYS A 539 33.39 -9.96 -13.50
CA LYS A 539 33.47 -11.07 -14.47
C LYS A 539 32.47 -12.18 -14.13
N ASP A 540 32.39 -12.55 -12.85
CA ASP A 540 31.47 -13.56 -12.34
C ASP A 540 30.00 -13.12 -12.51
N LEU A 541 29.70 -11.81 -12.37
CA LEU A 541 28.39 -11.24 -12.66
C LEU A 541 28.07 -11.26 -14.17
N ILE A 542 29.00 -10.84 -15.04
CA ILE A 542 28.84 -10.92 -16.51
C ILE A 542 28.54 -12.37 -16.93
N ALA A 543 29.31 -13.33 -16.41
CA ALA A 543 29.10 -14.75 -16.68
C ALA A 543 27.76 -15.27 -16.15
N LEU A 544 27.29 -14.76 -15.00
CA LEU A 544 25.99 -15.13 -14.43
C LEU A 544 24.82 -14.56 -15.24
N GLU A 545 24.87 -13.28 -15.62
CA GLU A 545 23.85 -12.62 -16.45
C GLU A 545 23.74 -13.31 -17.83
N ILE A 546 24.87 -13.66 -18.45
CA ILE A 546 24.90 -14.45 -19.70
C ILE A 546 24.32 -15.86 -19.48
N TYR A 547 24.66 -16.55 -18.39
CA TYR A 547 24.14 -17.89 -18.11
C TYR A 547 22.64 -17.89 -17.83
N GLU A 548 22.16 -17.03 -16.93
CA GLU A 548 20.74 -16.93 -16.57
C GLU A 548 19.88 -16.45 -17.76
N TYR A 549 20.40 -15.62 -18.68
CA TYR A 549 19.66 -15.19 -19.87
C TYR A 549 19.62 -16.25 -20.98
N TYR A 550 20.74 -16.95 -21.27
CA TYR A 550 20.84 -17.84 -22.43
C TYR A 550 20.68 -19.34 -22.13
N PHE A 551 20.74 -19.74 -20.86
CA PHE A 551 20.68 -21.15 -20.42
C PHE A 551 19.62 -21.39 -19.34
N TRP A 552 18.61 -20.51 -19.25
CA TRP A 552 17.58 -20.49 -18.21
C TRP A 552 16.84 -21.83 -17.99
N ASP A 553 16.46 -22.49 -19.10
CA ASP A 553 15.58 -23.67 -19.12
C ASP A 553 16.31 -25.00 -18.86
N ASP A 554 17.57 -25.15 -19.29
CA ASP A 554 18.41 -26.36 -19.13
C ASP A 554 19.71 -26.01 -18.39
N ARG A 555 19.58 -25.65 -17.10
CA ARG A 555 20.70 -25.21 -16.26
C ARG A 555 21.62 -26.35 -15.82
N HIS A 556 22.74 -26.52 -16.52
CA HIS A 556 23.87 -27.35 -16.08
C HIS A 556 25.05 -26.50 -15.56
N GLU A 557 25.59 -26.89 -14.40
CA GLU A 557 26.75 -26.25 -13.77
C GLU A 557 27.98 -26.20 -14.69
N PHE A 558 28.14 -27.20 -15.56
CA PHE A 558 29.20 -27.24 -16.57
C PHE A 558 29.18 -26.04 -17.52
N ASP A 559 27.99 -25.60 -17.95
CA ASP A 559 27.86 -24.50 -18.91
C ASP A 559 28.14 -23.15 -18.25
N LEU A 560 27.75 -22.96 -16.98
CA LEU A 560 28.17 -21.80 -16.18
C LEU A 560 29.70 -21.74 -16.02
N GLN A 561 30.35 -22.87 -15.75
CA GLN A 561 31.82 -22.94 -15.65
C GLN A 561 32.49 -22.67 -17.00
N LEU A 562 31.92 -23.16 -18.11
CA LEU A 562 32.39 -22.88 -19.47
C LEU A 562 32.27 -21.38 -19.81
N ILE A 563 31.14 -20.75 -19.50
CA ILE A 563 30.93 -19.31 -19.72
C ILE A 563 31.91 -18.50 -18.88
N LYS A 564 32.07 -18.81 -17.58
CA LYS A 564 33.08 -18.18 -16.70
C LYS A 564 34.49 -18.29 -17.28
N GLY A 565 34.87 -19.48 -17.76
CA GLY A 565 36.17 -19.70 -18.41
C GLY A 565 36.38 -18.88 -19.68
N ILE A 566 35.33 -18.67 -20.50
CA ILE A 566 35.40 -17.83 -21.70
C ILE A 566 35.46 -16.34 -21.32
N VAL A 567 34.67 -15.90 -20.33
CA VAL A 567 34.68 -14.51 -19.81
C VAL A 567 36.07 -14.15 -19.27
N GLU A 568 36.66 -15.00 -18.44
CA GLU A 568 38.02 -14.82 -17.92
C GLU A 568 39.05 -14.78 -19.06
N SER A 569 38.96 -15.70 -20.03
CA SER A 569 39.93 -15.80 -21.14
C SER A 569 39.94 -14.57 -22.06
N VAL A 570 38.76 -14.01 -22.39
CA VAL A 570 38.69 -12.81 -23.23
C VAL A 570 39.06 -11.56 -22.43
N SER A 571 38.61 -11.44 -21.17
CA SER A 571 39.01 -10.34 -20.29
C SER A 571 40.53 -10.26 -20.15
N ALA A 572 41.21 -11.40 -19.98
CA ALA A 572 42.67 -11.46 -19.88
C ALA A 572 43.42 -11.00 -21.15
N TYR A 573 42.83 -11.16 -22.35
CA TYR A 573 43.43 -10.66 -23.60
C TYR A 573 43.38 -9.13 -23.66
N PHE A 574 42.23 -8.52 -23.36
CA PHE A 574 42.09 -7.05 -23.38
C PHE A 574 42.80 -6.37 -22.20
N SER A 575 43.14 -7.10 -21.13
CA SER A 575 43.99 -6.63 -20.03
C SER A 575 45.51 -6.64 -20.33
N GLN A 576 45.93 -6.79 -21.59
CA GLN A 576 47.35 -6.72 -21.95
C GLN A 576 47.89 -5.27 -21.90
N PRO A 577 49.10 -5.02 -21.34
CA PRO A 577 49.61 -3.64 -21.16
C PRO A 577 49.67 -2.81 -22.44
N ASP A 578 50.06 -3.41 -23.57
CA ASP A 578 50.15 -2.72 -24.86
C ASP A 578 48.78 -2.28 -25.41
N ILE A 579 47.71 -2.98 -25.03
CA ILE A 579 46.33 -2.59 -25.33
C ILE A 579 45.87 -1.53 -24.33
N ILE A 580 46.13 -1.70 -23.03
CA ILE A 580 45.79 -0.71 -21.98
C ILE A 580 46.41 0.67 -22.30
N LEU A 581 47.65 0.74 -22.75
CA LEU A 581 48.29 1.98 -23.19
C LEU A 581 47.60 2.63 -24.42
N GLN A 582 46.94 1.83 -25.27
CA GLN A 582 46.08 2.32 -26.37
C GLN A 582 44.67 2.73 -25.89
N MET A 583 44.22 2.24 -24.73
CA MET A 583 43.02 2.74 -24.03
C MET A 583 43.30 4.11 -23.38
N GLU A 584 44.37 4.21 -22.59
CA GLU A 584 44.75 5.44 -21.85
C GLU A 584 45.04 6.63 -22.78
N SER A 585 45.61 6.36 -23.96
CA SER A 585 45.83 7.37 -25.00
C SER A 585 44.57 7.73 -25.81
N GLY A 586 43.42 7.11 -25.52
CA GLY A 586 42.13 7.41 -26.15
C GLY A 586 41.98 6.93 -27.59
N LEU A 587 42.87 6.07 -28.07
CA LEU A 587 42.83 5.47 -29.41
C LEU A 587 41.75 4.38 -29.52
N LEU A 588 41.56 3.60 -28.45
CA LEU A 588 40.49 2.60 -28.35
C LEU A 588 39.39 3.14 -27.43
N GLN A 589 38.20 3.41 -27.98
CA GLN A 589 37.07 4.02 -27.24
C GLN A 589 35.83 3.13 -27.10
N ASN A 590 35.83 1.98 -27.79
CA ASN A 590 34.70 1.05 -27.85
C ASN A 590 35.08 -0.32 -27.24
N ILE A 591 36.02 -0.32 -26.28
CA ILE A 591 36.59 -1.53 -25.65
C ILE A 591 35.52 -2.44 -25.01
N PRO A 592 34.54 -1.93 -24.23
CA PRO A 592 33.55 -2.80 -23.57
C PRO A 592 32.72 -3.60 -24.58
N SER A 593 32.32 -2.94 -25.66
CA SER A 593 31.56 -3.51 -26.77
C SER A 593 32.40 -4.49 -27.60
N GLU A 594 33.66 -4.15 -27.93
CA GLU A 594 34.59 -5.08 -28.60
C GLU A 594 34.84 -6.35 -27.76
N ILE A 595 34.93 -6.23 -26.44
CA ILE A 595 35.04 -7.38 -25.53
C ILE A 595 33.79 -8.26 -25.61
N ILE A 596 32.59 -7.69 -25.58
CA ILE A 596 31.36 -8.49 -25.68
C ILE A 596 31.19 -9.09 -27.08
N LEU A 597 31.61 -8.39 -28.14
CA LEU A 597 31.66 -8.94 -29.49
C LEU A 597 32.63 -10.13 -29.59
N ALA A 598 33.81 -10.02 -28.97
CA ALA A 598 34.78 -11.11 -28.88
C ALA A 598 34.27 -12.29 -28.02
N LEU A 599 33.57 -12.01 -26.90
CA LEU A 599 32.89 -13.01 -26.08
C LEU A 599 31.82 -13.76 -26.87
N VAL A 600 30.91 -13.04 -27.52
CA VAL A 600 29.84 -13.63 -28.34
C VAL A 600 30.42 -14.46 -29.48
N ALA A 601 31.46 -13.98 -30.16
CA ALA A 601 32.16 -14.74 -31.20
C ALA A 601 32.84 -16.02 -30.66
N ALA A 602 33.52 -15.94 -29.51
CA ALA A 602 34.18 -17.08 -28.88
C ALA A 602 33.18 -18.14 -28.35
N ILE A 603 32.10 -17.69 -27.70
CA ILE A 603 30.98 -18.54 -27.26
C ILE A 603 30.36 -19.22 -28.47
N TRP A 604 30.00 -18.46 -29.52
CA TRP A 604 29.39 -18.99 -30.74
C TRP A 604 30.30 -19.96 -31.50
N PHE A 605 31.60 -19.71 -31.55
CA PHE A 605 32.59 -20.63 -32.12
C PHE A 605 32.67 -21.95 -31.34
N ASN A 606 32.71 -21.88 -30.01
CA ASN A 606 32.72 -23.07 -29.15
C ASN A 606 31.41 -23.86 -29.24
N ILE A 607 30.25 -23.18 -29.24
CA ILE A 607 28.94 -23.80 -29.47
C ILE A 607 28.91 -24.50 -30.84
N LYS A 608 29.35 -23.85 -31.93
CA LYS A 608 29.44 -24.46 -33.26
C LYS A 608 30.40 -25.65 -33.34
N LYS A 609 31.48 -25.64 -32.55
CA LYS A 609 32.42 -26.76 -32.43
C LYS A 609 31.79 -27.98 -31.76
N ILE A 610 30.88 -27.76 -30.81
CA ILE A 610 30.11 -28.80 -30.11
C ILE A 610 28.93 -29.28 -30.97
N ALA A 611 28.19 -28.36 -31.61
CA ALA A 611 26.93 -28.61 -32.33
C ALA A 611 27.05 -29.38 -33.66
N LYS A 612 28.23 -29.89 -34.04
CA LYS A 612 28.46 -30.65 -35.29
C LYS A 612 27.79 -32.05 -35.35
N LYS A 613 26.79 -32.31 -34.51
CA LYS A 613 25.89 -33.48 -34.58
C LYS A 613 24.46 -33.06 -34.21
N LYS A 614 23.60 -33.03 -35.23
CA LYS A 614 22.16 -32.67 -35.27
C LYS A 614 21.83 -31.17 -35.39
N ASP A 615 20.96 -30.90 -36.36
CA ASP A 615 20.04 -29.76 -36.48
C ASP A 615 20.61 -28.34 -36.42
N GLU A 616 21.58 -28.05 -37.30
CA GLU A 616 22.05 -26.68 -37.60
C GLU A 616 20.91 -25.71 -38.02
N SER A 617 19.76 -26.22 -38.47
CA SER A 617 18.59 -25.46 -38.91
C SER A 617 17.86 -24.71 -37.79
N ASN A 618 17.83 -25.22 -36.55
CA ASN A 618 17.18 -24.56 -35.42
C ASN A 618 18.13 -23.66 -34.61
N ILE A 619 19.44 -23.87 -34.72
CA ILE A 619 20.45 -23.10 -33.98
C ILE A 619 20.71 -21.72 -34.63
N ALA A 620 20.33 -21.54 -35.90
CA ALA A 620 20.65 -20.36 -36.69
C ALA A 620 19.84 -19.08 -36.37
N SER A 621 18.71 -19.17 -35.65
CA SER A 621 17.79 -18.03 -35.49
C SER A 621 18.02 -17.17 -34.24
N ASN A 622 18.71 -16.05 -34.43
CA ASN A 622 18.38 -14.74 -33.87
C ASN A 622 18.63 -14.40 -32.39
N SER A 623 19.37 -15.20 -31.61
CA SER A 623 19.87 -14.74 -30.29
C SER A 623 21.28 -14.11 -30.41
N TRP A 624 22.34 -14.92 -30.49
CA TRP A 624 23.73 -14.44 -30.48
C TRP A 624 24.08 -13.44 -31.61
N LEU A 625 23.62 -13.71 -32.84
CA LEU A 625 23.79 -12.81 -33.99
C LEU A 625 23.04 -11.47 -33.81
N ARG A 626 22.00 -11.43 -32.98
CA ARG A 626 21.21 -10.23 -32.68
C ARG A 626 21.91 -9.38 -31.62
N ILE A 627 22.54 -9.98 -30.62
CA ILE A 627 23.51 -9.30 -29.73
C ILE A 627 24.61 -8.63 -30.57
N GLU A 628 25.28 -9.41 -31.44
CA GLU A 628 26.41 -8.92 -32.24
C GLU A 628 26.01 -7.74 -33.14
N LYS A 629 24.86 -7.85 -33.80
CA LYS A 629 24.22 -6.78 -34.57
C LYS A 629 23.92 -5.56 -33.71
N ASN A 630 23.35 -5.74 -32.52
CA ASN A 630 22.88 -4.64 -31.67
C ASN A 630 24.03 -3.87 -31.02
N ILE A 631 25.08 -4.55 -30.58
CA ILE A 631 26.29 -3.88 -30.05
C ILE A 631 26.95 -3.02 -31.14
N LYS A 632 27.05 -3.52 -32.37
CA LYS A 632 27.57 -2.73 -33.50
C LYS A 632 26.72 -1.49 -33.84
N LYS A 633 25.40 -1.50 -33.57
CA LYS A 633 24.57 -0.29 -33.65
C LYS A 633 24.90 0.67 -32.49
N ILE A 634 25.03 0.17 -31.27
CA ILE A 634 25.39 0.94 -30.07
C ILE A 634 26.72 1.68 -30.31
N ASP A 635 27.74 0.99 -30.80
CA ASP A 635 29.04 1.57 -31.15
C ASP A 635 28.94 2.66 -32.23
N ASN A 636 28.16 2.41 -33.29
CA ASN A 636 27.98 3.37 -34.37
C ASN A 636 27.26 4.64 -33.90
N GLU A 637 26.29 4.50 -32.99
CA GLU A 637 25.61 5.64 -32.36
C GLU A 637 26.58 6.44 -31.47
N PHE A 638 27.28 5.77 -30.55
CA PHE A 638 28.30 6.36 -29.67
C PHE A 638 29.61 6.74 -30.38
N SER A 639 29.71 6.58 -31.70
CA SER A 639 30.76 7.18 -32.52
C SER A 639 30.38 8.57 -33.04
N ASN A 640 29.11 8.94 -32.95
CA ASN A 640 28.56 10.22 -33.43
C ASN A 640 27.91 11.05 -32.31
N HIS A 641 27.45 10.42 -31.22
CA HIS A 641 26.76 11.07 -30.10
C HIS A 641 27.38 10.72 -28.74
N ASP A 642 27.43 11.70 -27.83
CA ASP A 642 27.98 11.55 -26.47
C ASP A 642 27.09 10.69 -25.54
N TYR A 643 25.78 10.67 -25.81
CA TYR A 643 24.74 10.08 -24.96
C TYR A 643 23.61 9.50 -25.79
N VAL A 644 22.84 8.58 -25.20
CA VAL A 644 21.55 8.10 -25.73
C VAL A 644 20.48 8.18 -24.64
N LEU A 645 19.34 8.79 -24.96
CA LEU A 645 18.18 8.80 -24.07
C LEU A 645 17.40 7.49 -24.20
N THR A 646 16.99 6.94 -23.06
CA THR A 646 16.28 5.65 -22.99
C THR A 646 14.93 5.66 -23.72
N ASP A 647 14.29 6.82 -23.82
CA ASP A 647 13.03 6.97 -24.56
C ASP A 647 13.24 6.89 -26.09
N GLU A 648 14.50 6.97 -26.54
CA GLU A 648 14.90 6.97 -27.95
C GLU A 648 15.58 5.65 -28.37
N ILE A 649 15.97 4.80 -27.42
CA ILE A 649 16.61 3.49 -27.63
C ILE A 649 15.89 2.66 -28.72
N GLU A 650 14.57 2.49 -28.61
CA GLU A 650 13.82 1.64 -29.54
C GLU A 650 13.71 2.24 -30.94
N LYS A 651 13.76 3.57 -31.04
CA LYS A 651 13.73 4.33 -32.30
C LYS A 651 15.10 4.36 -32.99
N ILE A 652 16.17 4.48 -32.22
CA ILE A 652 17.57 4.53 -32.70
C ILE A 652 18.03 3.12 -33.12
N PHE A 653 17.84 2.14 -32.23
CA PHE A 653 18.36 0.79 -32.44
C PHE A 653 17.39 -0.16 -33.14
N GLY A 654 16.08 0.15 -33.18
CA GLY A 654 15.07 -0.67 -33.87
C GLY A 654 14.79 -2.03 -33.22
N GLU A 655 15.07 -2.17 -31.92
CA GLU A 655 14.84 -3.38 -31.10
C GLU A 655 14.38 -2.92 -29.71
N SER A 656 13.89 -3.82 -28.85
CA SER A 656 13.26 -3.40 -27.59
C SER A 656 14.26 -2.83 -26.56
N ARG A 657 13.75 -1.92 -25.72
CA ARG A 657 14.48 -1.34 -24.59
C ARG A 657 15.01 -2.42 -23.64
N GLU A 658 14.20 -3.45 -23.41
CA GLU A 658 14.50 -4.58 -22.51
C GLU A 658 15.71 -5.41 -23.00
N GLU A 659 15.99 -5.39 -24.30
CA GLU A 659 17.11 -6.09 -24.93
C GLU A 659 18.36 -5.21 -25.08
N ILE A 660 18.18 -3.92 -25.34
CA ILE A 660 19.29 -2.97 -25.50
C ILE A 660 19.87 -2.49 -24.14
N GLN A 661 19.04 -2.31 -23.10
CA GLN A 661 19.53 -1.81 -21.80
C GLN A 661 20.54 -2.73 -21.10
N PRO A 662 20.39 -4.08 -21.10
CA PRO A 662 21.44 -4.98 -20.63
C PRO A 662 22.75 -4.82 -21.42
N LEU A 663 22.66 -4.67 -22.75
CA LEU A 663 23.84 -4.48 -23.60
C LEU A 663 24.53 -3.15 -23.33
N LEU A 664 23.80 -2.05 -23.13
CA LEU A 664 24.37 -0.75 -22.72
C LEU A 664 25.09 -0.82 -21.37
N LYS A 665 24.51 -1.53 -20.39
CA LYS A 665 25.12 -1.77 -19.07
C LYS A 665 26.40 -2.61 -19.17
N LEU A 666 26.38 -3.68 -19.98
CA LEU A 666 27.57 -4.50 -20.26
C LEU A 666 28.64 -3.70 -21.00
N CYS A 667 28.25 -2.81 -21.92
CA CYS A 667 29.14 -1.88 -22.61
C CYS A 667 29.66 -0.74 -21.71
N GLY A 668 29.45 -0.80 -20.39
CA GLY A 668 29.95 0.15 -19.40
C GLY A 668 29.31 1.54 -19.43
N CYS A 669 28.28 1.78 -20.27
CA CYS A 669 27.68 3.09 -20.44
C CYS A 669 27.06 3.60 -19.12
N LYS A 670 27.41 4.81 -18.71
CA LYS A 670 26.98 5.39 -17.42
C LYS A 670 25.50 5.79 -17.50
N CYS A 671 24.65 5.12 -16.72
CA CYS A 671 23.22 5.36 -16.71
C CYS A 671 22.84 6.35 -15.60
N PHE A 672 22.42 7.55 -15.97
CA PHE A 672 21.86 8.52 -15.03
C PHE A 672 20.33 8.48 -15.08
N MET A 673 19.70 8.24 -13.92
CA MET A 673 18.25 8.09 -13.78
C MET A 673 17.59 9.40 -13.33
N HIS A 674 16.55 9.86 -14.01
CA HIS A 674 15.68 10.93 -13.49
C HIS A 674 14.21 10.66 -13.82
N LYS A 675 13.45 10.24 -12.80
CA LYS A 675 12.06 9.75 -12.93
C LYS A 675 12.06 8.52 -13.87
N ASN A 676 11.13 8.44 -14.82
CA ASN A 676 11.06 7.32 -15.78
C ASN A 676 12.09 7.42 -16.92
N ARG A 677 12.75 8.57 -17.08
CA ARG A 677 13.75 8.80 -18.12
C ARG A 677 15.12 8.41 -17.59
N SER A 678 15.96 7.84 -18.45
CA SER A 678 17.37 7.61 -18.13
C SER A 678 18.25 7.85 -19.34
N ILE A 679 19.42 8.44 -19.10
CA ILE A 679 20.37 8.84 -20.12
C ILE A 679 21.64 8.00 -19.95
N TRP A 680 22.02 7.29 -21.01
CA TRP A 680 23.19 6.44 -21.06
C TRP A 680 24.30 7.23 -21.74
N ILE A 681 25.35 7.55 -21.00
CA ILE A 681 26.46 8.38 -21.47
C ILE A 681 27.67 7.47 -21.77
N LYS A 682 28.40 7.76 -22.86
CA LYS A 682 29.53 6.94 -23.29
C LYS A 682 30.62 6.85 -22.21
N VAL A 683 31.30 5.71 -22.16
CA VAL A 683 32.55 5.53 -21.41
C VAL A 683 33.61 6.52 -21.92
N GLY A 684 34.48 7.02 -21.04
CA GLY A 684 35.60 7.91 -21.38
C GLY A 684 35.28 9.41 -21.49
N ILE A 685 34.01 9.82 -21.43
CA ILE A 685 33.66 11.25 -21.47
C ILE A 685 34.06 11.96 -20.16
N LYS A 686 34.73 13.12 -20.28
CA LYS A 686 35.17 13.95 -19.15
C LYS A 686 33.99 14.45 -18.31
N GLU A 687 34.13 14.50 -16.98
CA GLU A 687 33.04 14.90 -16.08
C GLU A 687 32.41 16.27 -16.41
N GLU A 688 33.20 17.24 -16.85
CA GLU A 688 32.70 18.58 -17.24
C GLU A 688 31.65 18.46 -18.35
N ARG A 689 31.96 17.66 -19.38
CA ARG A 689 31.04 17.36 -20.50
C ARG A 689 29.85 16.50 -20.07
N ILE A 690 30.04 15.56 -19.14
CA ILE A 690 28.92 14.80 -18.53
C ILE A 690 27.95 15.76 -17.83
N ARG A 691 28.44 16.75 -17.08
CA ARG A 691 27.59 17.74 -16.40
C ARG A 691 26.86 18.64 -17.38
N GLU A 692 27.51 19.14 -18.43
CA GLU A 692 26.84 19.88 -19.53
C GLU A 692 25.64 19.09 -20.09
N ILE A 693 25.87 17.83 -20.47
CA ILE A 693 24.84 16.95 -21.03
C ILE A 693 23.67 16.77 -20.04
N LEU A 694 23.97 16.51 -18.77
CA LEU A 694 22.94 16.29 -17.75
C LEU A 694 22.14 17.57 -17.45
N GLU A 695 22.77 18.75 -17.42
CA GLU A 695 22.09 20.03 -17.26
C GLU A 695 21.18 20.36 -18.46
N ILE A 696 21.67 20.18 -19.69
CA ILE A 696 20.92 20.37 -20.93
C ILE A 696 19.67 19.49 -20.97
N HIS A 697 19.77 18.23 -20.52
CA HIS A 697 18.63 17.29 -20.48
C HIS A 697 17.88 17.26 -19.14
N HIS A 698 18.20 18.18 -18.22
CA HIS A 698 17.57 18.39 -16.92
C HIS A 698 17.61 17.18 -15.97
N PHE A 699 18.68 16.38 -16.06
CA PHE A 699 19.04 15.36 -15.09
C PHE A 699 19.85 16.00 -13.95
N LYS A 700 19.55 15.65 -12.69
CA LYS A 700 20.33 16.12 -11.55
C LYS A 700 21.61 15.29 -11.42
N TYR A 701 22.77 15.90 -11.69
CA TYR A 701 24.05 15.31 -11.31
C TYR A 701 24.16 15.27 -9.78
N ARG A 702 24.32 14.06 -9.24
CA ARG A 702 24.64 13.80 -7.83
C ARG A 702 26.14 13.48 -7.75
N ARG A 703 26.75 13.68 -6.58
CA ARG A 703 28.20 13.72 -6.41
C ARG A 703 28.61 12.86 -5.22
#